data_AF-A0A1Z7ZHJ2-F1
#
_entry.id   AF-A0A1Z7ZHJ2-F1
#
_cell.length_a   1.000
_cell.length_b   1.000
_cell.length_c   1.000
_cell.angle_alpha   90.00
_cell.angle_beta   90.00
_cell.angle_gamma   90.00
#
_symmetry.space_group_name_H-M   'P 1'
#
loop_
_entity.id
_entity.type
_entity.pdbx_description
1 polymer ?
#
loop_
_entity_poly.entity_id
_entity_poly.type
_entity_poly.pdbx_seq_one_letter_code
_entity_poly.pdbx_strand_id
1 'polypeptide(L)'
;MFCYVNILKLRRLIFLVIFFCFTCIVNAQLPTGYSAVEVQSGYNTIMGVVFNQDGTKMFVWEKRGHVYVSNWDGTTYVKQATPVLDISDEVGDWRDFGFASFCLDPNFDTNGLVYMFYMVDREHLMNFGTPSYDPDDNDYYEASISRVTRYQLNISNSPLTTNYSSRTVLLGESISTGVPLTHESHAGGTIIFANDGTLLVSTGDNASYNSIDDGNASETYYQQAIDDGIMRPEENVGAFRSQMLTSLCGKILRLDPVTGDGLASNPFYEAANPRSPKSRMWSMGLRNPFRMSIQAGSGSTNPNDGNPGIIHIADVGWVTWEDLHIFDKGGLNGGWPLYEGQTVNSNYYNTGATNPDEGNVLFADNCTQPTSFNDSFDPALRRFVHDRPEVAWRHGNSNEARVPWFDGVTPTDPRIGTAQSPTTGIEFRGNAAICGVYIQGDALGSSMNGKYFFTDYVRDWINVATFTDGTMNWISDVSSFAPINFGSGIVHMMQNPLDGFVYYVNIFQGRLDKIIFEGPTWTNEPIGMILECDDVTDFDVAFASWLDSFSGTVSCGVATITNNSSGLSAMCGNTGLETVTFTLSDDCGNQITKEATFTIEDTINPTFNEALPGNTTVDCDSIPVEETLTASDTCGTAIVTFEETTSSGS
;
A
#
# COMPACT_ATOMS: atom_id res chain seq x y z
N MET A 1 -56.59 31.67 -21.67
CA MET A 1 -57.17 31.82 -20.32
C MET A 1 -56.03 31.78 -19.31
N PHE A 2 -55.70 32.95 -18.74
CA PHE A 2 -55.08 33.24 -17.42
C PHE A 2 -54.60 32.06 -16.55
N CYS A 3 -53.57 32.14 -15.71
CA CYS A 3 -52.46 33.07 -15.44
C CYS A 3 -51.56 32.33 -14.42
N TYR A 4 -50.27 32.66 -14.41
CA TYR A 4 -49.31 32.36 -13.33
C TYR A 4 -49.70 33.07 -12.00
N VAL A 5 -49.00 32.75 -10.89
CA VAL A 5 -48.83 33.46 -9.57
C VAL A 5 -49.43 32.70 -8.36
N ASN A 6 -48.85 32.56 -7.16
CA ASN A 6 -47.51 32.65 -6.54
C ASN A 6 -47.71 32.54 -4.99
N ILE A 7 -46.66 32.14 -4.23
CA ILE A 7 -46.30 32.61 -2.86
C ILE A 7 -46.99 32.02 -1.57
N LEU A 8 -46.24 31.13 -0.87
CA LEU A 8 -45.57 31.26 0.45
C LEU A 8 -46.28 31.81 1.74
N LYS A 9 -46.08 31.03 2.83
CA LYS A 9 -45.92 31.36 4.30
C LYS A 9 -47.17 31.57 5.19
N LEU A 10 -47.35 30.77 6.26
CA LEU A 10 -46.77 30.98 7.62
C LEU A 10 -47.53 30.19 8.75
N ARG A 11 -46.80 29.27 9.40
CA ARG A 11 -46.81 28.74 10.79
C ARG A 11 -47.95 29.01 11.80
N ARG A 12 -48.31 27.92 12.53
CA ARG A 12 -48.46 27.70 14.02
C ARG A 12 -49.72 26.86 14.31
N LEU A 13 -49.83 25.92 15.25
CA LEU A 13 -48.98 25.28 16.26
C LEU A 13 -49.92 24.30 17.03
N ILE A 14 -49.73 22.97 16.99
CA ILE A 14 -50.24 22.07 18.06
C ILE A 14 -49.18 21.00 18.32
N PHE A 15 -48.62 21.07 19.53
CA PHE A 15 -47.71 20.11 20.16
C PHE A 15 -48.50 19.37 21.26
N LEU A 16 -48.50 18.03 21.26
CA LEU A 16 -48.54 17.15 22.45
C LEU A 16 -48.30 15.70 21.94
N VAL A 17 -47.06 15.15 21.90
CA VAL A 17 -46.18 14.64 22.98
C VAL A 17 -46.21 13.11 23.08
N ILE A 18 -45.03 12.51 22.77
CA ILE A 18 -44.45 11.24 23.27
C ILE A 18 -44.90 9.92 22.62
N PHE A 19 -44.14 9.50 21.60
CA PHE A 19 -43.23 8.36 21.74
C PHE A 19 -42.02 8.63 20.83
N PHE A 20 -41.00 9.28 21.38
CA PHE A 20 -39.70 9.39 20.73
C PHE A 20 -39.08 7.99 20.78
N CYS A 21 -39.34 7.18 19.75
CA CYS A 21 -38.42 6.12 19.41
C CYS A 21 -37.20 6.81 18.81
N PHE A 22 -36.28 7.29 19.66
CA PHE A 22 -34.89 7.39 19.25
C PHE A 22 -34.48 5.96 18.95
N THR A 23 -34.66 5.52 17.71
CA THR A 23 -33.70 4.58 17.15
C THR A 23 -32.38 5.33 17.22
N CYS A 24 -31.58 5.07 18.26
CA CYS A 24 -30.15 5.20 18.13
C CYS A 24 -29.81 4.42 16.87
N ILE A 25 -29.54 5.12 15.78
CA ILE A 25 -28.70 4.55 14.73
C ILE A 25 -27.41 4.31 15.49
N VAL A 26 -27.17 3.06 15.88
CA VAL A 26 -25.86 2.65 16.35
C VAL A 26 -24.97 2.88 15.15
N ASN A 27 -24.23 3.99 15.13
CA ASN A 27 -23.22 4.19 14.12
C ASN A 27 -22.33 2.94 14.14
N ALA A 28 -22.03 2.41 12.97
CA ALA A 28 -20.99 1.41 12.78
C ALA A 28 -19.75 1.86 13.57
N GLN A 29 -19.43 1.15 14.65
CA GLN A 29 -18.39 1.59 15.59
C GLN A 29 -17.09 0.85 15.30
N LEU A 30 -16.00 1.60 15.21
CA LEU A 30 -14.65 1.05 15.20
C LEU A 30 -14.32 0.33 16.52
N PRO A 31 -13.25 -0.48 16.58
CA PRO A 31 -12.84 -1.11 17.81
C PRO A 31 -12.52 -0.08 18.88
N THR A 32 -12.65 -0.45 20.16
CA THR A 32 -12.34 0.45 21.27
C THR A 32 -10.90 0.96 21.17
N GLY A 33 -10.70 2.26 21.34
CA GLY A 33 -9.41 2.92 21.12
C GLY A 33 -9.27 3.54 19.72
N TYR A 34 -10.16 3.23 18.77
CA TYR A 34 -10.12 3.84 17.44
C TYR A 34 -11.31 4.78 17.21
N SER A 35 -11.07 5.86 16.48
CA SER A 35 -12.14 6.73 16.00
C SER A 35 -11.82 7.26 14.60
N ALA A 36 -12.85 7.67 13.87
CA ALA A 36 -12.69 8.34 12.58
C ALA A 36 -13.04 9.81 12.72
N VAL A 37 -12.17 10.68 12.20
CA VAL A 37 -12.34 12.14 12.27
C VAL A 37 -12.21 12.75 10.88
N GLU A 38 -13.06 13.72 10.59
CA GLU A 38 -12.99 14.47 9.34
C GLU A 38 -11.71 15.32 9.31
N VAL A 39 -10.97 15.22 8.21
CA VAL A 39 -9.74 15.99 7.96
C VAL A 39 -10.06 17.21 7.11
N GLN A 40 -10.80 17.00 6.01
CA GLN A 40 -11.11 18.04 5.06
C GLN A 40 -12.29 17.63 4.18
N SER A 41 -13.15 18.58 3.81
CA SER A 41 -14.36 18.35 3.02
C SER A 41 -14.54 19.38 1.91
N GLY A 42 -15.63 19.27 1.15
CA GLY A 42 -15.93 20.18 0.04
C GLY A 42 -15.26 19.79 -1.28
N TYR A 43 -15.05 18.49 -1.49
CA TYR A 43 -14.69 17.91 -2.77
C TYR A 43 -15.95 17.44 -3.51
N ASN A 44 -15.96 17.52 -4.84
CA ASN A 44 -17.11 17.11 -5.66
C ASN A 44 -17.22 15.58 -5.73
N THR A 45 -16.26 14.93 -6.38
CA THR A 45 -16.17 13.47 -6.48
C THR A 45 -14.73 13.09 -6.18
N ILE A 46 -14.41 13.00 -4.89
CA ILE A 46 -13.07 12.69 -4.38
C ILE A 46 -12.70 11.25 -4.72
N MET A 47 -11.50 11.05 -5.28
CA MET A 47 -11.06 9.74 -5.79
C MET A 47 -9.86 9.17 -5.03
N GLY A 48 -9.07 10.02 -4.38
CA GLY A 48 -7.92 9.59 -3.59
C GLY A 48 -7.14 10.72 -2.96
N VAL A 49 -6.11 10.33 -2.22
CA VAL A 49 -5.18 11.21 -1.50
C VAL A 49 -3.76 10.68 -1.65
N VAL A 50 -2.77 11.57 -1.78
CA VAL A 50 -1.36 11.22 -1.69
C VAL A 50 -0.60 12.27 -0.89
N PHE A 51 0.39 11.84 -0.12
CA PHE A 51 1.23 12.70 0.70
C PHE A 51 2.64 12.79 0.11
N ASN A 52 3.32 13.93 0.30
CA ASN A 52 4.77 13.99 0.06
C ASN A 52 5.54 13.23 1.16
N GLN A 53 6.87 13.16 1.05
CA GLN A 53 7.69 12.24 1.86
C GLN A 53 7.58 12.46 3.37
N ASP A 54 7.48 13.72 3.81
CA ASP A 54 7.33 14.10 5.22
C ASP A 54 5.87 14.29 5.65
N GLY A 55 4.93 14.13 4.71
CA GLY A 55 3.50 14.30 4.93
C GLY A 55 3.06 15.74 5.18
N THR A 56 3.92 16.74 4.98
CA THR A 56 3.52 18.15 5.17
C THR A 56 2.67 18.69 4.02
N LYS A 57 2.61 17.99 2.88
CA LYS A 57 1.75 18.31 1.74
C LYS A 57 0.84 17.15 1.44
N MET A 58 -0.45 17.44 1.39
CA MET A 58 -1.51 16.50 1.05
C MET A 58 -2.13 16.89 -0.28
N PHE A 59 -2.11 15.98 -1.25
CA PHE A 59 -2.74 16.13 -2.56
C PHE A 59 -3.99 15.28 -2.62
N VAL A 60 -5.11 15.86 -3.03
CA VAL A 60 -6.40 15.18 -3.18
C VAL A 60 -6.91 15.43 -4.59
N TRP A 61 -7.34 14.38 -5.27
CA TRP A 61 -7.85 14.49 -6.63
C TRP A 61 -9.33 14.17 -6.75
N GLU A 62 -9.98 14.84 -7.69
CA GLU A 62 -11.37 14.65 -8.06
C GLU A 62 -11.48 13.94 -9.41
N LYS A 63 -12.56 13.17 -9.59
CA LYS A 63 -12.85 12.39 -10.80
C LYS A 63 -12.83 13.24 -12.08
N ARG A 64 -13.18 14.53 -11.98
CA ARG A 64 -13.21 15.46 -13.11
C ARG A 64 -11.82 15.89 -13.63
N GLY A 65 -10.72 15.52 -12.98
CA GLY A 65 -9.37 15.93 -13.42
C GLY A 65 -8.80 17.14 -12.69
N HIS A 66 -9.30 17.41 -11.47
CA HIS A 66 -8.72 18.40 -10.58
C HIS A 66 -7.85 17.75 -9.52
N VAL A 67 -6.71 18.37 -9.22
CA VAL A 67 -5.89 18.05 -8.04
C VAL A 67 -5.80 19.28 -7.16
N TYR A 68 -6.15 19.14 -5.89
CA TYR A 68 -5.97 20.16 -4.85
C TYR A 68 -4.77 19.78 -3.98
N VAL A 69 -4.05 20.79 -3.51
CA VAL A 69 -2.99 20.61 -2.50
C VAL A 69 -3.37 21.36 -1.23
N SER A 70 -3.08 20.74 -0.10
CA SER A 70 -3.16 21.34 1.22
C SER A 70 -1.80 21.27 1.91
N ASN A 71 -1.38 22.36 2.55
CA ASN A 71 -0.13 22.41 3.31
C ASN A 71 -0.43 22.30 4.80
N TRP A 72 0.39 21.55 5.54
CA TRP A 72 0.34 21.47 6.98
C TRP A 72 0.84 22.78 7.61
N ASP A 73 0.06 23.36 8.52
CA ASP A 73 0.42 24.60 9.23
C ASP A 73 1.02 24.36 10.64
N GLY A 74 1.22 23.09 11.02
CA GLY A 74 1.60 22.68 12.37
C GLY A 74 0.43 22.07 13.16
N THR A 75 -0.81 22.25 12.72
CA THR A 75 -2.01 21.74 13.43
C THR A 75 -3.06 21.16 12.48
N THR A 76 -3.23 21.73 11.29
CA THR A 76 -4.22 21.29 10.29
C THR A 76 -3.69 21.45 8.86
N TYR A 77 -4.36 20.78 7.92
CA TYR A 77 -4.11 20.97 6.49
C TYR A 77 -4.91 22.15 5.94
N VAL A 78 -4.19 23.15 5.41
CA VAL A 78 -4.77 24.34 4.78
C VAL A 78 -4.85 24.14 3.27
N LYS A 79 -6.07 23.95 2.75
CA LYS A 79 -6.37 23.74 1.32
C LYS A 79 -6.11 25.01 0.50
N GLN A 80 -5.43 24.87 -0.63
CA GLN A 80 -5.37 25.95 -1.64
C GLN A 80 -6.77 26.19 -2.24
N ALA A 81 -7.11 27.46 -2.49
CA ALA A 81 -8.43 27.85 -2.98
C ALA A 81 -8.75 27.32 -4.38
N THR A 82 -7.73 27.25 -5.25
CA THR A 82 -7.83 26.70 -6.60
C THR A 82 -7.08 25.37 -6.70
N PRO A 83 -7.48 24.47 -7.61
CA PRO A 83 -6.70 23.28 -7.88
C PRO A 83 -5.27 23.66 -8.31
N VAL A 84 -4.29 22.87 -7.89
CA VAL A 84 -2.90 23.02 -8.33
C VAL A 84 -2.73 22.53 -9.77
N LEU A 85 -3.53 21.54 -10.18
CA LEU A 85 -3.58 20.99 -11.53
C LEU A 85 -5.05 20.81 -11.96
N ASP A 86 -5.35 21.24 -13.18
CA ASP A 86 -6.65 21.13 -13.83
C ASP A 86 -6.43 20.66 -15.26
N ILE A 87 -6.91 19.45 -15.57
CA ILE A 87 -6.92 18.87 -16.92
C ILE A 87 -8.34 18.39 -17.29
N SER A 88 -9.35 19.07 -16.73
CA SER A 88 -10.75 18.67 -16.87
C SER A 88 -11.30 18.75 -18.30
N ASP A 89 -10.60 19.44 -19.20
CA ASP A 89 -10.85 19.52 -20.63
C ASP A 89 -10.38 18.27 -21.42
N GLU A 90 -9.56 17.43 -20.79
CA GLU A 90 -9.03 16.19 -21.39
C GLU A 90 -9.65 14.93 -20.76
N VAL A 91 -10.22 15.03 -19.56
CA VAL A 91 -10.71 13.87 -18.79
C VAL A 91 -12.16 13.56 -19.12
N GLY A 92 -12.44 12.33 -19.57
CA GLY A 92 -13.79 11.84 -19.78
C GLY A 92 -14.46 11.48 -18.45
N ASP A 93 -15.16 12.41 -17.82
CA ASP A 93 -15.79 12.22 -16.51
C ASP A 93 -17.24 11.73 -16.62
N TRP A 94 -17.42 10.43 -16.90
CA TRP A 94 -18.74 9.80 -16.98
C TRP A 94 -18.69 8.33 -16.60
N ARG A 95 -19.76 7.81 -15.97
CA ARG A 95 -19.79 6.43 -15.44
C ARG A 95 -18.54 6.17 -14.57
N ASP A 96 -17.77 5.13 -14.88
CA ASP A 96 -16.52 4.82 -14.17
C ASP A 96 -15.31 5.55 -14.78
N PHE A 97 -15.46 6.20 -15.94
CA PHE A 97 -14.40 6.98 -16.55
C PHE A 97 -14.14 8.26 -15.76
N GLY A 98 -12.89 8.71 -15.79
CA GLY A 98 -12.46 9.94 -15.15
C GLY A 98 -10.98 9.90 -14.80
N PHE A 99 -10.59 10.81 -13.92
CA PHE A 99 -9.25 10.92 -13.36
C PHE A 99 -9.09 9.93 -12.20
N ALA A 100 -8.56 8.75 -12.53
CA ALA A 100 -8.63 7.59 -11.66
C ALA A 100 -7.57 7.60 -10.54
N SER A 101 -6.34 8.01 -10.86
CA SER A 101 -5.21 7.99 -9.92
C SER A 101 -4.13 9.03 -10.23
N PHE A 102 -3.46 9.46 -9.16
CA PHE A 102 -2.39 10.43 -9.16
C PHE A 102 -1.31 10.00 -8.16
N CYS A 103 -0.04 10.09 -8.55
CA CYS A 103 1.08 9.84 -7.66
C CYS A 103 2.19 10.89 -7.84
N LEU A 104 2.97 11.05 -6.77
CA LEU A 104 4.13 11.93 -6.75
C LEU A 104 5.37 11.15 -7.18
N ASP A 105 6.31 11.82 -7.84
CA ASP A 105 7.66 11.28 -8.02
C ASP A 105 8.31 10.99 -6.65
N PRO A 106 9.11 9.93 -6.50
CA PRO A 106 9.83 9.68 -5.25
C PRO A 106 10.73 10.85 -4.82
N ASN A 107 11.17 11.70 -5.75
CA ASN A 107 11.93 12.91 -5.49
C ASN A 107 11.10 14.19 -5.64
N PHE A 108 9.78 14.11 -5.46
CA PHE A 108 8.84 15.22 -5.68
C PHE A 108 9.26 16.51 -4.98
N ASP A 109 9.70 16.45 -3.72
CA ASP A 109 10.10 17.65 -2.96
C ASP A 109 11.34 18.35 -3.54
N THR A 110 12.03 17.73 -4.50
CA THR A 110 13.13 18.33 -5.27
C THR A 110 12.72 18.68 -6.71
N ASN A 111 12.00 17.80 -7.40
CA ASN A 111 11.76 17.94 -8.84
C ASN A 111 10.34 18.42 -9.22
N GLY A 112 9.38 18.35 -8.30
CA GLY A 112 7.97 18.70 -8.53
C GLY A 112 7.23 17.80 -9.51
N LEU A 113 7.75 16.63 -9.88
CA LEU A 113 7.13 15.76 -10.89
C LEU A 113 5.94 14.99 -10.32
N VAL A 114 4.86 14.93 -11.10
CA VAL A 114 3.61 14.25 -10.75
C VAL A 114 3.09 13.46 -11.94
N TYR A 115 2.44 12.32 -11.67
CA TYR A 115 2.01 11.34 -12.67
C TYR A 115 0.54 10.97 -12.44
N MET A 116 -0.21 10.77 -13.52
CA MET A 116 -1.65 10.52 -13.45
C MET A 116 -2.10 9.51 -14.49
N PHE A 117 -3.09 8.72 -14.12
CA PHE A 117 -3.80 7.77 -14.98
C PHE A 117 -5.27 8.16 -15.06
N TYR A 118 -5.80 8.28 -16.27
CA TYR A 118 -7.15 8.73 -16.51
C TYR A 118 -7.67 8.27 -17.87
N MET A 119 -8.99 8.29 -17.99
CA MET A 119 -9.73 7.99 -19.20
C MET A 119 -9.88 9.30 -19.99
N VAL A 120 -9.46 9.30 -21.25
CA VAL A 120 -9.46 10.50 -22.09
C VAL A 120 -10.88 10.73 -22.61
N ASP A 121 -11.36 11.98 -22.54
CA ASP A 121 -12.60 12.33 -23.20
C ASP A 121 -12.45 12.19 -24.72
N ARG A 122 -13.46 11.64 -25.39
CA ARG A 122 -13.33 11.34 -26.81
C ARG A 122 -13.28 12.61 -27.68
N GLU A 123 -13.93 13.70 -27.26
CA GLU A 123 -13.85 14.99 -27.95
C GLU A 123 -12.38 15.47 -27.95
N HIS A 124 -11.73 15.39 -26.79
CA HIS A 124 -10.29 15.68 -26.71
C HIS A 124 -9.47 14.69 -27.54
N LEU A 125 -9.74 13.39 -27.45
CA LEU A 125 -8.95 12.37 -28.14
C LEU A 125 -8.96 12.55 -29.67
N MET A 126 -10.12 12.90 -30.24
CA MET A 126 -10.32 12.96 -31.68
C MET A 126 -10.09 14.36 -32.27
N ASN A 127 -10.42 15.41 -31.52
CA ASN A 127 -10.48 16.77 -32.07
C ASN A 127 -9.42 17.72 -31.55
N PHE A 128 -8.71 17.41 -30.44
CA PHE A 128 -7.76 18.35 -29.83
C PHE A 128 -6.74 18.92 -30.82
N GLY A 129 -6.59 20.25 -30.81
CA GLY A 129 -5.72 20.99 -31.72
C GLY A 129 -6.30 21.25 -33.11
N THR A 130 -7.54 20.83 -33.38
CA THR A 130 -8.29 21.15 -34.61
C THR A 130 -9.34 22.24 -34.35
N PRO A 131 -9.86 22.91 -35.40
CA PRO A 131 -10.96 23.87 -35.24
C PRO A 131 -12.28 23.28 -34.74
N SER A 132 -12.43 21.94 -34.76
CA SER A 132 -13.61 21.26 -34.24
C SER A 132 -13.57 21.08 -32.73
N TYR A 133 -12.41 21.25 -32.09
CA TYR A 133 -12.27 21.03 -30.66
C TYR A 133 -13.02 22.07 -29.84
N ASP A 134 -13.87 21.60 -28.94
CA ASP A 134 -14.48 22.42 -27.88
C ASP A 134 -14.14 21.81 -26.49
N PRO A 135 -13.34 22.50 -25.64
CA PRO A 135 -12.99 21.99 -24.31
C PRO A 135 -14.19 21.91 -23.34
N ASP A 136 -15.34 22.50 -23.69
CA ASP A 136 -16.57 22.42 -22.91
C ASP A 136 -17.51 21.29 -23.41
N ASP A 137 -17.19 20.63 -24.53
CA ASP A 137 -17.98 19.51 -25.09
C ASP A 137 -17.43 18.15 -24.63
N ASN A 138 -18.28 17.12 -24.63
CA ASN A 138 -17.93 15.77 -24.18
C ASN A 138 -18.65 14.72 -25.03
N ASP A 139 -17.88 13.73 -25.48
CA ASP A 139 -18.40 12.60 -26.25
C ASP A 139 -18.56 11.37 -25.35
N TYR A 140 -19.81 11.09 -24.99
CA TYR A 140 -20.20 9.97 -24.11
C TYR A 140 -20.61 8.73 -24.92
N TYR A 141 -20.50 7.55 -24.31
CA TYR A 141 -20.98 6.30 -24.91
C TYR A 141 -20.32 5.98 -26.25
N GLU A 142 -19.01 6.19 -26.32
CA GLU A 142 -18.18 5.93 -27.50
C GLU A 142 -16.81 5.36 -27.09
N ALA A 143 -16.11 4.72 -28.03
CA ALA A 143 -14.78 4.17 -27.81
C ALA A 143 -13.75 5.27 -27.52
N SER A 144 -12.87 5.04 -26.54
CA SER A 144 -11.78 5.98 -26.20
C SER A 144 -10.54 5.21 -25.71
N ILE A 145 -9.61 5.90 -25.03
CA ILE A 145 -8.43 5.30 -24.41
C ILE A 145 -8.24 5.72 -22.96
N SER A 146 -7.57 4.87 -22.18
CA SER A 146 -6.89 5.33 -20.96
C SER A 146 -5.47 5.78 -21.28
N ARG A 147 -4.98 6.77 -20.52
CA ARG A 147 -3.73 7.48 -20.75
C ARG A 147 -2.96 7.68 -19.45
N VAL A 148 -1.63 7.73 -19.56
CA VAL A 148 -0.73 8.18 -18.50
C VAL A 148 -0.02 9.46 -18.94
N THR A 149 -0.09 10.50 -18.13
CA THR A 149 0.71 11.71 -18.33
C THR A 149 1.52 12.09 -17.10
N ARG A 150 2.51 12.94 -17.32
CA ARG A 150 3.37 13.56 -16.31
C ARG A 150 3.39 15.07 -16.50
N TYR A 151 3.35 15.80 -15.39
CA TYR A 151 3.57 17.24 -15.32
C TYR A 151 4.62 17.57 -14.26
N GLN A 152 5.11 18.80 -14.28
CA GLN A 152 5.94 19.40 -13.25
C GLN A 152 5.19 20.51 -12.54
N LEU A 153 5.14 20.45 -11.22
CA LEU A 153 4.65 21.51 -10.35
C LEU A 153 5.80 22.47 -9.98
N ASN A 154 5.51 23.76 -9.92
CA ASN A 154 6.41 24.77 -9.39
C ASN A 154 6.28 24.80 -7.86
N ILE A 155 6.99 23.88 -7.20
CA ILE A 155 6.91 23.65 -5.74
C ILE A 155 7.50 24.77 -4.87
N SER A 156 8.25 25.70 -5.48
CA SER A 156 8.80 26.88 -4.80
C SER A 156 7.82 28.08 -4.76
N ASN A 157 6.71 28.01 -5.49
CA ASN A 157 5.68 29.06 -5.49
C ASN A 157 4.75 28.92 -4.29
N SER A 158 4.14 30.03 -3.87
CA SER A 158 3.05 30.06 -2.90
C SER A 158 1.93 30.96 -3.45
N PRO A 159 0.78 30.40 -3.89
CA PRO A 159 0.43 28.97 -3.95
C PRO A 159 1.29 28.16 -4.94
N LEU A 160 1.30 26.83 -4.81
CA LEU A 160 1.86 25.92 -5.81
C LEU A 160 1.08 26.06 -7.13
N THR A 161 1.78 25.89 -8.25
CA THR A 161 1.22 26.01 -9.61
C THR A 161 1.76 24.91 -10.52
N THR A 162 1.05 24.59 -11.60
CA THR A 162 1.51 23.61 -12.61
C THR A 162 2.22 24.29 -13.79
N ASN A 163 3.34 23.74 -14.23
CA ASN A 163 3.93 24.06 -15.53
C ASN A 163 3.29 23.19 -16.62
N TYR A 164 2.19 23.65 -17.23
CA TYR A 164 1.49 22.88 -18.26
C TYR A 164 2.32 22.59 -19.52
N SER A 165 3.38 23.37 -19.79
CA SER A 165 4.30 23.10 -20.91
C SER A 165 5.23 21.90 -20.68
N SER A 166 5.32 21.40 -19.44
CA SER A 166 6.11 20.21 -19.10
C SER A 166 5.42 18.88 -19.43
N ARG A 167 4.17 18.93 -19.92
CA ARG A 167 3.34 17.76 -20.21
C ARG A 167 4.09 16.72 -21.02
N THR A 168 4.12 15.49 -20.51
CA THR A 168 4.68 14.32 -21.19
C THR A 168 3.64 13.20 -21.17
N VAL A 169 3.33 12.60 -22.32
CA VAL A 169 2.46 11.41 -22.40
C VAL A 169 3.35 10.17 -22.39
N LEU A 170 3.15 9.29 -21.41
CA LEU A 170 3.96 8.08 -21.21
C LEU A 170 3.26 6.81 -21.76
N LEU A 171 1.93 6.84 -21.82
CA LEU A 171 1.05 5.82 -22.40
C LEU A 171 -0.15 6.51 -23.02
N GLY A 172 -0.54 6.18 -24.25
CA GLY A 172 -1.67 6.83 -24.93
C GLY A 172 -1.32 8.11 -25.67
N GLU A 173 -0.11 8.20 -26.23
CA GLU A 173 0.38 9.33 -27.05
C GLU A 173 -0.46 9.56 -28.31
N SER A 174 -1.12 8.50 -28.79
CA SER A 174 -2.05 8.51 -29.91
C SER A 174 -3.22 7.56 -29.64
N ILE A 175 -4.23 7.60 -30.49
CA ILE A 175 -5.39 6.70 -30.44
C ILE A 175 -5.00 5.21 -30.38
N SER A 176 -3.92 4.81 -31.05
CA SER A 176 -3.50 3.41 -31.17
C SER A 176 -2.44 2.99 -30.13
N THR A 177 -2.07 3.86 -29.20
CA THR A 177 -1.03 3.57 -28.18
C THR A 177 -1.54 3.71 -26.75
N GLY A 178 -2.84 3.98 -26.57
CA GLY A 178 -3.51 3.98 -25.28
C GLY A 178 -4.14 2.63 -24.96
N VAL A 179 -4.65 2.49 -23.73
CA VAL A 179 -5.42 1.29 -23.36
C VAL A 179 -6.80 1.39 -24.00
N PRO A 180 -7.21 0.50 -24.92
CA PRO A 180 -8.49 0.61 -25.59
C PRO A 180 -9.67 0.54 -24.60
N LEU A 181 -10.60 1.48 -24.70
CA LEU A 181 -11.85 1.50 -23.95
C LEU A 181 -13.00 1.19 -24.90
N THR A 182 -13.58 0.00 -24.78
CA THR A 182 -14.71 -0.44 -25.62
C THR A 182 -16.04 -0.50 -24.87
N HIS A 183 -16.07 -0.13 -23.60
CA HIS A 183 -17.26 -0.11 -22.76
C HIS A 183 -17.10 0.93 -21.65
N GLU A 184 -18.19 1.32 -20.98
CA GLU A 184 -18.25 2.42 -20.01
C GLU A 184 -17.74 2.11 -18.58
N SER A 185 -16.98 1.03 -18.42
CA SER A 185 -16.45 0.54 -17.13
C SER A 185 -15.15 -0.26 -17.35
N HIS A 186 -14.53 -0.68 -16.25
CA HIS A 186 -13.32 -1.51 -16.19
C HIS A 186 -12.08 -0.91 -16.87
N ALA A 187 -11.90 0.39 -16.76
CA ALA A 187 -10.72 1.07 -17.30
C ALA A 187 -9.40 0.72 -16.57
N GLY A 188 -9.46 0.07 -15.39
CA GLY A 188 -8.34 -0.06 -14.46
C GLY A 188 -8.40 1.04 -13.41
N GLY A 189 -7.27 1.47 -12.86
CA GLY A 189 -7.40 2.63 -11.97
C GLY A 189 -6.23 3.14 -11.16
N THR A 190 -5.06 2.50 -11.13
CA THR A 190 -3.96 2.95 -10.26
C THR A 190 -2.68 3.23 -11.04
N ILE A 191 -2.02 4.33 -10.70
CA ILE A 191 -0.61 4.59 -11.01
C ILE A 191 0.16 4.77 -9.71
N ILE A 192 1.29 4.08 -9.55
CA ILE A 192 2.12 4.15 -8.33
C ILE A 192 3.59 3.89 -8.68
N PHE A 193 4.50 4.44 -7.89
CA PHE A 193 5.92 4.10 -7.98
C PHE A 193 6.25 2.84 -7.20
N ALA A 194 7.02 1.96 -7.82
CA ALA A 194 7.69 0.83 -7.18
C ALA A 194 8.97 1.27 -6.45
N ASN A 195 9.46 0.40 -5.55
CA ASN A 195 10.66 0.67 -4.76
C ASN A 195 11.93 0.83 -5.62
N ASP A 196 11.91 0.25 -6.82
CA ASP A 196 12.98 0.33 -7.81
C ASP A 196 12.93 1.60 -8.68
N GLY A 197 12.01 2.52 -8.39
CA GLY A 197 11.83 3.77 -9.12
C GLY A 197 11.04 3.66 -10.43
N THR A 198 10.48 2.49 -10.74
CA THR A 198 9.62 2.30 -11.93
C THR A 198 8.17 2.66 -11.65
N LEU A 199 7.40 2.97 -12.70
CA LEU A 199 5.96 3.20 -12.59
C LEU A 199 5.20 1.91 -12.82
N LEU A 200 4.28 1.59 -11.91
CA LEU A 200 3.27 0.55 -12.10
C LEU A 200 1.93 1.17 -12.48
N VAL A 201 1.22 0.58 -13.45
CA VAL A 201 -0.09 1.04 -13.90
C VAL A 201 -1.05 -0.14 -14.01
N SER A 202 -2.22 -0.07 -13.38
CA SER A 202 -3.24 -1.11 -13.46
C SER A 202 -4.30 -0.78 -14.52
N THR A 203 -4.57 -1.74 -15.41
CA THR A 203 -5.52 -1.61 -16.52
C THR A 203 -6.56 -2.73 -16.45
N GLY A 204 -7.83 -2.42 -16.70
CA GLY A 204 -8.88 -3.44 -16.75
C GLY A 204 -9.09 -4.02 -18.15
N ASP A 205 -9.98 -5.00 -18.26
CA ASP A 205 -10.24 -5.76 -19.49
C ASP A 205 -10.99 -4.94 -20.56
N ASN A 206 -11.65 -3.86 -20.13
CA ASN A 206 -12.47 -2.96 -20.93
C ASN A 206 -13.57 -3.66 -21.73
N ALA A 207 -14.03 -4.81 -21.24
CA ALA A 207 -15.07 -5.62 -21.86
C ALA A 207 -16.45 -5.32 -21.26
N SER A 208 -17.50 -5.96 -21.79
CA SER A 208 -18.84 -5.85 -21.19
C SER A 208 -18.83 -6.28 -19.72
N TYR A 209 -19.31 -5.41 -18.83
CA TYR A 209 -19.61 -5.79 -17.45
C TYR A 209 -20.95 -6.54 -17.33
N ASN A 210 -21.77 -6.55 -18.37
CA ASN A 210 -23.16 -6.98 -18.31
C ASN A 210 -23.41 -8.35 -18.95
N SER A 211 -22.62 -8.72 -19.95
CA SER A 211 -22.79 -9.98 -20.68
C SER A 211 -21.46 -10.72 -20.86
N ILE A 212 -21.52 -11.94 -21.40
CA ILE A 212 -20.33 -12.65 -21.84
C ILE A 212 -19.82 -11.93 -23.08
N ASP A 213 -18.63 -11.36 -23.00
CA ASP A 213 -17.97 -10.69 -24.12
C ASP A 213 -16.72 -11.49 -24.49
N ASP A 214 -16.88 -12.42 -25.42
CA ASP A 214 -15.81 -13.15 -26.09
C ASP A 214 -15.46 -12.52 -27.46
N GLY A 215 -15.91 -11.28 -27.68
CA GLY A 215 -15.78 -10.52 -28.92
C GLY A 215 -17.14 -10.18 -29.54
N ASN A 216 -17.22 -9.06 -30.23
CA ASN A 216 -18.41 -8.59 -30.96
C ASN A 216 -19.68 -8.34 -30.11
N ALA A 217 -19.56 -8.20 -28.79
CA ALA A 217 -20.71 -7.91 -27.93
C ALA A 217 -21.41 -6.61 -28.36
N SER A 218 -22.71 -6.67 -28.62
CA SER A 218 -23.47 -5.60 -29.30
C SER A 218 -23.58 -4.30 -28.53
N GLU A 219 -23.41 -4.35 -27.21
CA GLU A 219 -23.41 -3.20 -26.32
C GLU A 219 -22.03 -2.52 -26.20
N THR A 220 -20.99 -3.13 -26.75
CA THR A 220 -19.63 -2.58 -26.73
C THR A 220 -19.36 -1.78 -28.00
N TYR A 221 -18.42 -0.83 -27.91
CA TYR A 221 -17.95 0.00 -29.02
C TYR A 221 -16.83 -0.68 -29.81
N TYR A 222 -16.75 -2.01 -29.82
CA TYR A 222 -15.66 -2.76 -30.44
C TYR A 222 -15.44 -2.37 -31.92
N GLN A 223 -16.52 -2.22 -32.69
CA GLN A 223 -16.44 -1.92 -34.11
C GLN A 223 -15.94 -0.49 -34.33
N GLN A 224 -16.46 0.48 -33.55
CA GLN A 224 -15.98 1.86 -33.59
C GLN A 224 -14.50 1.95 -33.23
N ALA A 225 -14.07 1.22 -32.18
CA ALA A 225 -12.67 1.18 -31.78
C ALA A 225 -11.75 0.62 -32.87
N ILE A 226 -12.21 -0.38 -33.64
CA ILE A 226 -11.46 -0.93 -34.78
C ILE A 226 -11.42 0.07 -35.94
N ASP A 227 -12.56 0.65 -36.30
CA ASP A 227 -12.69 1.56 -37.43
C ASP A 227 -11.85 2.84 -37.23
N ASP A 228 -11.78 3.32 -35.99
CA ASP A 228 -10.97 4.49 -35.61
C ASP A 228 -9.48 4.13 -35.46
N GLY A 229 -9.13 2.85 -35.29
CA GLY A 229 -7.76 2.41 -35.02
C GLY A 229 -7.32 2.51 -33.55
N ILE A 230 -8.28 2.65 -32.63
CA ILE A 230 -8.07 2.54 -31.17
C ILE A 230 -7.71 1.11 -30.79
N MET A 231 -8.39 0.13 -31.39
CA MET A 231 -8.21 -1.30 -31.13
C MET A 231 -7.86 -2.04 -32.42
N ARG A 232 -6.97 -3.03 -32.33
CA ARG A 232 -6.67 -3.92 -33.47
C ARG A 232 -7.82 -4.92 -33.69
N PRO A 233 -8.10 -5.35 -34.93
CA PRO A 233 -9.09 -6.40 -35.19
C PRO A 233 -8.84 -7.69 -34.39
N GLU A 234 -7.59 -8.07 -34.17
CA GLU A 234 -7.18 -9.26 -33.42
C GLU A 234 -7.52 -9.17 -31.92
N GLU A 235 -7.73 -7.97 -31.39
CA GLU A 235 -8.13 -7.74 -29.98
C GLU A 235 -9.65 -7.78 -29.77
N ASN A 236 -10.42 -8.05 -30.82
CA ASN A 236 -11.86 -8.27 -30.73
C ASN A 236 -12.19 -9.68 -30.19
N VAL A 237 -11.74 -9.93 -28.98
CA VAL A 237 -11.94 -11.16 -28.20
C VAL A 237 -12.56 -10.84 -26.82
N GLY A 238 -13.08 -9.62 -26.66
CA GLY A 238 -13.73 -9.15 -25.44
C GLY A 238 -12.84 -9.26 -24.20
N ALA A 239 -13.35 -9.88 -23.14
CA ALA A 239 -12.64 -10.03 -21.86
C ALA A 239 -11.32 -10.82 -21.99
N PHE A 240 -11.15 -11.64 -23.03
CA PHE A 240 -9.90 -12.37 -23.28
C PHE A 240 -8.72 -11.49 -23.69
N ARG A 241 -8.90 -10.18 -23.93
CA ARG A 241 -7.76 -9.25 -24.05
C ARG A 241 -6.86 -9.28 -22.81
N SER A 242 -7.42 -9.54 -21.63
CA SER A 242 -6.67 -9.78 -20.39
C SER A 242 -5.65 -10.93 -20.53
N GLN A 243 -5.92 -11.91 -21.40
CA GLN A 243 -5.08 -13.07 -21.70
C GLN A 243 -4.14 -12.88 -22.91
N MET A 244 -4.15 -11.72 -23.57
CA MET A 244 -3.27 -11.42 -24.71
C MET A 244 -2.05 -10.61 -24.25
N LEU A 245 -0.84 -11.08 -24.58
CA LEU A 245 0.41 -10.31 -24.37
C LEU A 245 0.46 -9.02 -25.22
N THR A 246 -0.23 -9.04 -26.34
CA THR A 246 -0.24 -7.98 -27.34
C THR A 246 -1.35 -6.95 -27.10
N SER A 247 -2.12 -7.07 -26.02
CA SER A 247 -3.10 -6.07 -25.59
C SER A 247 -2.69 -5.43 -24.27
N LEU A 248 -3.05 -4.15 -24.07
CA LEU A 248 -2.83 -3.41 -22.83
C LEU A 248 -3.93 -3.64 -21.79
N CYS A 249 -5.02 -4.32 -22.13
CA CYS A 249 -6.16 -4.51 -21.22
C CYS A 249 -5.91 -5.65 -20.23
N GLY A 250 -6.36 -5.49 -18.99
CA GLY A 250 -6.32 -6.51 -17.93
C GLY A 250 -4.92 -6.82 -17.41
N LYS A 251 -4.08 -5.78 -17.23
CA LYS A 251 -2.65 -5.89 -16.93
C LYS A 251 -2.27 -5.09 -15.68
N ILE A 252 -1.17 -5.48 -15.07
CA ILE A 252 -0.27 -4.50 -14.43
C ILE A 252 0.85 -4.22 -15.42
N LEU A 253 1.04 -2.96 -15.77
CA LEU A 253 2.15 -2.48 -16.59
C LEU A 253 3.27 -1.99 -15.69
N ARG A 254 4.53 -2.15 -16.13
CA ARG A 254 5.72 -1.59 -15.48
C ARG A 254 6.53 -0.78 -16.50
N LEU A 255 6.61 0.52 -16.27
CA LEU A 255 7.08 1.52 -17.21
C LEU A 255 8.28 2.29 -16.63
N ASP A 256 9.19 2.70 -17.51
CA ASP A 256 10.18 3.73 -17.21
C ASP A 256 9.46 5.09 -17.03
N PRO A 257 9.67 5.81 -15.91
CA PRO A 257 8.95 7.05 -15.61
C PRO A 257 9.33 8.25 -16.50
N VAL A 258 10.47 8.17 -17.19
CA VAL A 258 10.97 9.26 -18.03
C VAL A 258 10.43 9.13 -19.44
N THR A 259 10.44 7.92 -19.97
CA THR A 259 10.13 7.62 -21.37
C THR A 259 8.73 7.03 -21.51
N GLY A 260 8.27 6.21 -20.56
CA GLY A 260 7.09 5.36 -20.71
C GLY A 260 7.39 4.04 -21.42
N ASP A 261 8.65 3.73 -21.73
CA ASP A 261 9.04 2.45 -22.31
C ASP A 261 8.89 1.31 -21.28
N GLY A 262 8.72 0.08 -21.75
CA GLY A 262 8.91 -1.10 -20.93
C GLY A 262 10.39 -1.29 -20.56
N LEU A 263 10.66 -1.96 -19.44
CA LEU A 263 12.03 -2.23 -19.00
C LEU A 263 12.54 -3.58 -19.49
N ALA A 264 13.86 -3.69 -19.67
CA ALA A 264 14.50 -4.95 -20.07
C ALA A 264 14.29 -6.11 -19.09
N SER A 265 14.02 -5.78 -17.82
CA SER A 265 13.68 -6.74 -16.77
C SER A 265 12.20 -7.12 -16.72
N ASN A 266 11.36 -6.57 -17.61
CA ASN A 266 9.97 -7.02 -17.74
C ASN A 266 9.91 -8.41 -18.39
N PRO A 267 8.95 -9.27 -17.99
CA PRO A 267 8.90 -10.68 -18.38
C PRO A 267 8.86 -10.97 -19.89
N PHE A 268 8.33 -10.05 -20.69
CA PHE A 268 8.13 -10.23 -22.14
C PHE A 268 8.75 -9.10 -22.97
N TYR A 269 9.82 -8.49 -22.45
CA TYR A 269 10.48 -7.36 -23.09
C TYR A 269 11.06 -7.66 -24.47
N GLU A 270 10.81 -6.75 -25.41
CA GLU A 270 11.45 -6.74 -26.72
C GLU A 270 12.24 -5.45 -26.96
N ALA A 271 13.57 -5.58 -27.04
CA ALA A 271 14.47 -4.45 -27.27
C ALA A 271 14.18 -3.68 -28.57
N ALA A 272 13.67 -4.37 -29.60
CA ALA A 272 13.29 -3.74 -30.87
C ALA A 272 11.98 -2.95 -30.80
N ASN A 273 11.15 -3.21 -29.78
CA ASN A 273 9.86 -2.54 -29.59
C ASN A 273 9.56 -2.35 -28.09
N PRO A 274 10.31 -1.47 -27.40
CA PRO A 274 10.19 -1.29 -25.96
C PRO A 274 8.83 -0.72 -25.53
N ARG A 275 8.07 -0.11 -26.45
CA ARG A 275 6.71 0.41 -26.20
C ARG A 275 5.59 -0.58 -26.50
N SER A 276 5.89 -1.77 -27.01
CA SER A 276 4.86 -2.78 -27.25
C SER A 276 4.11 -3.13 -25.95
N PRO A 277 2.83 -3.53 -26.03
CA PRO A 277 2.07 -3.95 -24.85
C PRO A 277 2.82 -4.99 -23.99
N LYS A 278 3.39 -6.03 -24.62
CA LYS A 278 4.17 -7.06 -23.92
C LYS A 278 5.47 -6.53 -23.30
N SER A 279 6.15 -5.58 -23.94
CA SER A 279 7.35 -4.98 -23.35
C SER A 279 7.04 -4.21 -22.08
N ARG A 280 5.85 -3.60 -22.01
CA ARG A 280 5.37 -2.82 -20.87
C ARG A 280 4.69 -3.68 -19.79
N MET A 281 4.40 -4.93 -20.07
CA MET A 281 3.61 -5.78 -19.18
C MET A 281 4.45 -6.34 -18.02
N TRP A 282 3.93 -6.23 -16.80
CA TRP A 282 4.46 -6.90 -15.61
C TRP A 282 3.69 -8.18 -15.30
N SER A 283 2.36 -8.11 -15.28
CA SER A 283 1.45 -9.25 -15.04
C SER A 283 0.15 -9.08 -15.83
N MET A 284 -0.68 -10.11 -15.85
CA MET A 284 -1.87 -10.17 -16.71
C MET A 284 -3.05 -10.91 -16.07
N GLY A 285 -4.16 -11.04 -16.80
CA GLY A 285 -5.32 -11.81 -16.39
C GLY A 285 -6.14 -11.16 -15.30
N LEU A 286 -6.26 -9.84 -15.34
CA LEU A 286 -7.09 -9.06 -14.40
C LEU A 286 -8.34 -8.53 -15.10
N ARG A 287 -9.43 -8.37 -14.34
CA ARG A 287 -10.71 -7.86 -14.84
C ARG A 287 -10.80 -6.34 -14.70
N ASN A 288 -10.80 -5.84 -13.48
CA ASN A 288 -10.87 -4.43 -13.14
C ASN A 288 -10.06 -4.15 -11.86
N PRO A 289 -8.72 -4.09 -11.96
CA PRO A 289 -7.82 -3.81 -10.84
C PRO A 289 -7.83 -2.30 -10.50
N PHE A 290 -8.94 -1.79 -9.98
CA PHE A 290 -9.16 -0.35 -9.76
C PHE A 290 -8.18 0.26 -8.73
N ARG A 291 -7.85 -0.50 -7.67
CA ARG A 291 -6.85 -0.12 -6.67
C ARG A 291 -5.77 -1.20 -6.53
N MET A 292 -4.52 -0.77 -6.44
CA MET A 292 -3.40 -1.59 -6.00
C MET A 292 -2.52 -0.80 -5.01
N SER A 293 -1.76 -1.52 -4.20
CA SER A 293 -0.76 -0.96 -3.29
C SER A 293 0.51 -1.80 -3.33
N ILE A 294 1.62 -1.23 -2.85
CA ILE A 294 2.89 -1.95 -2.74
C ILE A 294 3.20 -2.17 -1.28
N GLN A 295 3.62 -3.38 -0.93
CA GLN A 295 4.12 -3.67 0.40
C GLN A 295 5.39 -2.86 0.66
N ALA A 296 5.32 -1.97 1.64
CA ALA A 296 6.43 -1.09 1.93
C ALA A 296 7.66 -1.87 2.42
N GLY A 297 8.85 -1.47 1.95
CA GLY A 297 10.11 -2.17 2.23
C GLY A 297 10.34 -3.46 1.42
N SER A 298 9.42 -3.83 0.52
CA SER A 298 9.61 -4.94 -0.41
C SER A 298 10.26 -4.50 -1.72
N GLY A 299 10.84 -5.44 -2.46
CA GLY A 299 11.43 -5.20 -3.77
C GLY A 299 12.89 -4.71 -3.75
N SER A 300 13.48 -4.63 -4.93
CA SER A 300 14.81 -4.04 -5.14
C SER A 300 14.71 -2.52 -5.27
N THR A 301 15.83 -1.82 -5.06
CA THR A 301 16.01 -0.41 -5.44
C THR A 301 16.63 -0.27 -6.84
N ASN A 302 17.00 -1.37 -7.49
CA ASN A 302 17.57 -1.42 -8.83
C ASN A 302 16.55 -1.99 -9.83
N PRO A 303 16.10 -1.21 -10.83
CA PRO A 303 15.08 -1.68 -11.78
C PRO A 303 15.55 -2.84 -12.65
N ASN A 304 16.85 -3.06 -12.80
CA ASN A 304 17.39 -4.19 -13.57
C ASN A 304 17.16 -5.55 -12.91
N ASP A 305 16.90 -5.58 -11.61
CA ASP A 305 16.72 -6.84 -10.87
C ASP A 305 15.35 -7.49 -11.16
N GLY A 306 14.41 -6.75 -11.78
CA GLY A 306 13.08 -7.26 -12.07
C GLY A 306 12.32 -7.62 -10.80
N ASN A 307 12.37 -6.73 -9.80
CA ASN A 307 11.72 -6.93 -8.50
C ASN A 307 11.16 -5.58 -8.00
N PRO A 308 10.01 -5.11 -8.53
CA PRO A 308 9.41 -3.83 -8.12
C PRO A 308 8.83 -3.85 -6.69
N GLY A 309 8.74 -5.02 -6.06
CA GLY A 309 8.10 -5.23 -4.77
C GLY A 309 6.89 -6.16 -4.86
N ILE A 310 6.32 -6.45 -3.70
CA ILE A 310 5.09 -7.21 -3.55
C ILE A 310 3.91 -6.27 -3.78
N ILE A 311 3.09 -6.60 -4.78
CA ILE A 311 1.97 -5.77 -5.24
C ILE A 311 0.67 -6.41 -4.77
N HIS A 312 -0.10 -5.72 -3.93
CA HIS A 312 -1.46 -6.10 -3.57
C HIS A 312 -2.43 -5.52 -4.58
N ILE A 313 -3.33 -6.34 -5.11
CA ILE A 313 -4.26 -5.92 -6.18
C ILE A 313 -5.66 -6.37 -5.79
N ALA A 314 -6.56 -5.41 -5.61
CA ALA A 314 -7.98 -5.73 -5.52
C ALA A 314 -8.54 -5.75 -6.94
N ASP A 315 -8.96 -6.93 -7.39
CA ASP A 315 -9.56 -7.11 -8.71
C ASP A 315 -11.07 -7.24 -8.55
N VAL A 316 -11.81 -6.30 -9.15
CA VAL A 316 -13.28 -6.27 -9.01
C VAL A 316 -13.89 -7.39 -9.83
N GLY A 317 -14.61 -8.27 -9.13
CA GLY A 317 -15.31 -9.45 -9.63
C GLY A 317 -16.42 -9.16 -10.65
N TRP A 318 -16.94 -10.21 -11.30
CA TRP A 318 -18.08 -10.06 -12.21
C TRP A 318 -19.43 -10.27 -11.51
N VAL A 319 -19.71 -11.49 -11.09
CA VAL A 319 -21.02 -11.92 -10.57
C VAL A 319 -20.88 -12.54 -9.19
N THR A 320 -19.78 -13.25 -8.94
CA THR A 320 -19.71 -14.22 -7.84
C THR A 320 -18.64 -13.87 -6.83
N TRP A 321 -17.44 -13.49 -7.27
CA TRP A 321 -16.27 -13.39 -6.42
C TRP A 321 -15.53 -12.09 -6.65
N GLU A 322 -15.28 -11.38 -5.57
CA GLU A 322 -14.31 -10.30 -5.46
C GLU A 322 -12.98 -10.86 -4.97
N ASP A 323 -11.86 -10.35 -5.48
CA ASP A 323 -10.56 -10.99 -5.31
C ASP A 323 -9.48 -10.00 -4.84
N LEU A 324 -8.59 -10.48 -3.96
CA LEU A 324 -7.35 -9.80 -3.60
C LEU A 324 -6.17 -10.71 -3.96
N HIS A 325 -5.33 -10.23 -4.88
CA HIS A 325 -4.09 -10.88 -5.31
C HIS A 325 -2.86 -10.26 -4.63
N ILE A 326 -1.81 -11.07 -4.46
CA ILE A 326 -0.47 -10.71 -4.04
C ILE A 326 0.51 -11.11 -5.14
N PHE A 327 0.80 -10.18 -6.05
CA PHE A 327 1.79 -10.40 -7.09
C PHE A 327 3.19 -10.01 -6.61
N ASP A 328 4.00 -11.01 -6.31
CA ASP A 328 5.37 -10.88 -5.80
C ASP A 328 6.47 -11.06 -6.87
N LYS A 329 6.09 -11.44 -8.10
CA LYS A 329 7.00 -11.65 -9.22
C LYS A 329 6.35 -11.32 -10.57
N GLY A 330 7.19 -11.09 -11.58
CA GLY A 330 6.71 -10.74 -12.93
C GLY A 330 6.18 -11.96 -13.69
N GLY A 331 5.17 -11.75 -14.53
CA GLY A 331 4.61 -12.73 -15.46
C GLY A 331 3.44 -13.54 -14.91
N LEU A 332 3.02 -13.29 -13.67
CA LEU A 332 1.84 -13.91 -13.06
C LEU A 332 0.57 -13.58 -13.86
N ASN A 333 -0.38 -14.51 -13.82
CA ASN A 333 -1.64 -14.43 -14.55
C ASN A 333 -2.81 -14.67 -13.58
N GLY A 334 -3.58 -13.62 -13.27
CA GLY A 334 -4.73 -13.68 -12.37
C GLY A 334 -5.91 -14.51 -12.88
N GLY A 335 -5.83 -15.05 -14.11
CA GLY A 335 -6.75 -16.05 -14.62
C GLY A 335 -8.06 -15.51 -15.23
N TRP A 336 -8.39 -14.23 -15.08
CA TRP A 336 -9.55 -13.64 -15.75
C TRP A 336 -9.41 -13.73 -17.29
N PRO A 337 -10.46 -14.07 -18.07
CA PRO A 337 -11.83 -14.35 -17.65
C PRO A 337 -12.13 -15.83 -17.42
N LEU A 338 -11.14 -16.72 -17.55
CA LEU A 338 -11.28 -18.16 -17.40
C LEU A 338 -11.61 -18.56 -15.96
N TYR A 339 -11.19 -17.74 -15.01
CA TYR A 339 -11.45 -17.89 -13.59
C TYR A 339 -12.05 -16.60 -13.01
N GLU A 340 -12.88 -16.77 -11.98
CA GLU A 340 -13.40 -15.70 -11.13
C GLU A 340 -13.13 -16.14 -9.68
N GLY A 341 -12.28 -15.42 -8.97
CA GLY A 341 -11.60 -15.92 -7.80
C GLY A 341 -10.90 -17.24 -8.08
N GLN A 342 -11.00 -18.19 -7.15
CA GLN A 342 -10.40 -19.51 -7.31
C GLN A 342 -11.20 -20.46 -8.23
N THR A 343 -12.33 -20.02 -8.81
CA THR A 343 -13.33 -20.87 -9.47
C THR A 343 -13.27 -20.77 -10.98
N VAL A 344 -13.42 -21.89 -11.70
CA VAL A 344 -13.58 -21.89 -13.16
C VAL A 344 -14.84 -21.11 -13.54
N ASN A 345 -14.68 -20.07 -14.34
CA ASN A 345 -15.79 -19.35 -14.93
C ASN A 345 -16.27 -20.07 -16.19
N SER A 346 -17.25 -20.96 -16.03
CA SER A 346 -17.75 -21.82 -17.11
C SER A 346 -18.36 -21.04 -18.29
N ASN A 347 -18.77 -19.77 -18.07
CA ASN A 347 -19.31 -18.92 -19.13
C ASN A 347 -18.24 -18.52 -20.14
N TYR A 348 -16.99 -18.34 -19.71
CA TYR A 348 -15.86 -18.02 -20.58
C TYR A 348 -15.05 -19.26 -20.95
N TYR A 349 -14.81 -20.16 -20.00
CA TYR A 349 -13.98 -21.36 -20.20
C TYR A 349 -14.47 -22.23 -21.36
N ASN A 350 -15.78 -22.28 -21.60
CA ASN A 350 -16.40 -23.15 -22.61
C ASN A 350 -16.74 -22.44 -23.93
N THR A 351 -16.40 -21.15 -24.09
CA THR A 351 -16.71 -20.38 -25.33
C THR A 351 -16.03 -20.95 -26.56
N GLY A 352 -14.87 -21.58 -26.39
CA GLY A 352 -14.01 -21.98 -27.50
C GLY A 352 -13.28 -20.79 -28.14
N ALA A 353 -13.22 -19.64 -27.46
CA ALA A 353 -12.46 -18.48 -27.91
C ALA A 353 -10.98 -18.81 -28.09
N THR A 354 -10.39 -18.26 -29.14
CA THR A 354 -8.99 -18.53 -29.54
C THR A 354 -8.22 -17.23 -29.62
N ASN A 355 -6.91 -17.30 -29.39
CA ASN A 355 -6.00 -16.16 -29.49
C ASN A 355 -5.50 -15.99 -30.94
N PRO A 356 -5.94 -14.95 -31.68
CA PRO A 356 -5.54 -14.76 -33.08
C PRO A 356 -4.05 -14.49 -33.24
N ASP A 357 -3.42 -13.86 -32.25
CA ASP A 357 -1.99 -13.50 -32.25
C ASP A 357 -1.07 -14.71 -31.95
N GLU A 358 -1.64 -15.85 -31.52
CA GLU A 358 -0.90 -17.07 -31.15
C GLU A 358 -1.34 -18.28 -31.97
N GLY A 359 -1.69 -18.07 -33.24
CA GLY A 359 -2.04 -19.17 -34.14
C GLY A 359 -3.41 -19.79 -33.85
N ASN A 360 -4.32 -19.03 -33.21
CA ASN A 360 -5.66 -19.46 -32.82
C ASN A 360 -5.67 -20.65 -31.84
N VAL A 361 -4.71 -20.68 -30.91
CA VAL A 361 -4.79 -21.57 -29.73
C VAL A 361 -5.95 -21.17 -28.83
N LEU A 362 -6.57 -22.13 -28.16
CA LEU A 362 -7.64 -21.85 -27.20
C LEU A 362 -7.08 -21.07 -26.00
N PHE A 363 -7.78 -20.03 -25.56
CA PHE A 363 -7.39 -19.31 -24.35
C PHE A 363 -7.38 -20.22 -23.12
N ALA A 364 -8.35 -21.14 -23.03
CA ALA A 364 -8.46 -22.10 -21.93
C ALA A 364 -7.25 -23.05 -21.81
N ASP A 365 -6.57 -23.35 -22.93
CA ASP A 365 -5.36 -24.18 -22.92
C ASP A 365 -4.13 -23.40 -22.40
N ASN A 366 -4.21 -22.07 -22.41
CA ASN A 366 -3.12 -21.16 -22.08
C ASN A 366 -3.20 -20.60 -20.65
N CYS A 367 -4.09 -21.08 -19.80
CA CYS A 367 -4.15 -20.70 -18.38
C CYS A 367 -4.80 -21.82 -17.58
N THR A 368 -3.99 -22.78 -17.14
CA THR A 368 -4.46 -23.94 -16.37
C THR A 368 -4.45 -23.66 -14.86
N GLN A 369 -5.22 -24.43 -14.08
CA GLN A 369 -5.09 -24.39 -12.62
C GLN A 369 -3.71 -24.90 -12.17
N PRO A 370 -3.09 -24.29 -11.14
CA PRO A 370 -1.83 -24.76 -10.58
C PRO A 370 -2.02 -26.11 -9.87
N THR A 371 -0.92 -26.81 -9.67
CA THR A 371 -0.85 -28.05 -8.87
C THR A 371 -0.06 -27.89 -7.56
N SER A 372 0.57 -26.72 -7.34
CA SER A 372 1.26 -26.33 -6.11
C SER A 372 1.45 -24.81 -6.07
N PHE A 373 1.96 -24.29 -4.95
CA PHE A 373 2.38 -22.88 -4.81
C PHE A 373 3.69 -22.52 -5.53
N ASN A 374 4.35 -23.49 -6.17
CA ASN A 374 5.62 -23.25 -6.84
C ASN A 374 5.39 -22.76 -8.28
N ASP A 375 5.75 -21.51 -8.53
CA ASP A 375 5.77 -20.95 -9.87
C ASP A 375 6.99 -21.38 -10.68
N SER A 376 6.85 -21.27 -12.00
CA SER A 376 8.00 -21.36 -12.91
C SER A 376 9.08 -20.33 -12.56
N PHE A 377 10.34 -20.74 -12.61
CA PHE A 377 11.47 -19.81 -12.53
C PHE A 377 11.57 -18.90 -13.78
N ASP A 378 11.07 -19.37 -14.92
CA ASP A 378 10.97 -18.56 -16.14
C ASP A 378 9.71 -17.65 -16.05
N PRO A 379 9.87 -16.31 -15.95
CA PRO A 379 8.76 -15.37 -15.92
C PRO A 379 7.82 -15.50 -17.12
N ALA A 380 8.33 -15.86 -18.29
CA ALA A 380 7.54 -15.97 -19.50
C ALA A 380 6.62 -17.20 -19.52
N LEU A 381 6.87 -18.19 -18.65
CA LEU A 381 6.02 -19.38 -18.53
C LEU A 381 4.94 -19.25 -17.45
N ARG A 382 5.06 -18.28 -16.55
CA ARG A 382 4.07 -18.06 -15.46
C ARG A 382 2.70 -17.70 -16.00
N ARG A 383 2.62 -17.06 -17.18
CA ARG A 383 1.35 -16.76 -17.84
C ARG A 383 0.47 -17.97 -18.14
N PHE A 384 1.01 -19.18 -18.17
CA PHE A 384 0.25 -20.38 -18.52
C PHE A 384 -0.47 -21.05 -17.34
N VAL A 385 -0.33 -20.47 -16.16
CA VAL A 385 -0.89 -20.99 -14.91
C VAL A 385 -1.65 -19.87 -14.22
N HIS A 386 -2.85 -20.19 -13.73
CA HIS A 386 -3.65 -19.28 -12.93
C HIS A 386 -2.99 -19.07 -11.57
N ASP A 387 -2.55 -17.85 -11.32
CA ASP A 387 -2.11 -17.37 -10.03
C ASP A 387 -3.36 -17.05 -9.17
N ARG A 388 -3.70 -18.00 -8.30
CA ARG A 388 -4.96 -17.98 -7.54
C ARG A 388 -4.91 -16.85 -6.50
N PRO A 389 -5.93 -15.98 -6.41
CA PRO A 389 -5.92 -14.87 -5.45
C PRO A 389 -5.87 -15.38 -4.01
N GLU A 390 -5.10 -14.72 -3.15
CA GLU A 390 -4.86 -15.09 -1.75
C GLU A 390 -6.13 -15.07 -0.91
N VAL A 391 -7.09 -14.23 -1.28
CA VAL A 391 -8.45 -14.32 -0.76
C VAL A 391 -9.46 -13.90 -1.80
N ALA A 392 -10.54 -14.67 -1.92
CA ALA A 392 -11.73 -14.29 -2.68
C ALA A 392 -12.95 -14.30 -1.77
N TRP A 393 -13.85 -13.33 -1.92
CA TRP A 393 -15.07 -13.23 -1.13
C TRP A 393 -16.31 -13.02 -1.97
N ARG A 394 -17.42 -13.56 -1.48
CA ARG A 394 -18.61 -13.75 -2.30
C ARG A 394 -19.45 -12.48 -2.43
N HIS A 395 -20.04 -12.32 -3.61
CA HIS A 395 -21.08 -11.36 -3.88
C HIS A 395 -22.37 -11.64 -3.09
N GLY A 396 -23.03 -10.57 -2.65
CA GLY A 396 -24.37 -10.66 -2.10
C GLY A 396 -24.42 -10.73 -0.57
N ASN A 397 -25.33 -11.54 -0.02
CA ASN A 397 -25.73 -11.46 1.39
C ASN A 397 -25.18 -12.58 2.28
N SER A 398 -24.37 -13.50 1.77
CA SER A 398 -23.76 -14.57 2.56
C SER A 398 -22.30 -14.26 2.82
N ASN A 399 -21.88 -14.29 4.09
CA ASN A 399 -20.46 -14.23 4.44
C ASN A 399 -19.81 -15.52 3.98
N GLU A 400 -18.95 -15.41 2.98
CA GLU A 400 -18.24 -16.52 2.36
C GLU A 400 -16.93 -15.96 1.78
N ALA A 401 -15.82 -16.30 2.43
CA ALA A 401 -14.48 -15.92 2.00
C ALA A 401 -13.58 -17.16 1.97
N ARG A 402 -12.79 -17.30 0.92
CA ARG A 402 -12.00 -18.49 0.60
C ARG A 402 -10.57 -18.12 0.27
N VAL A 403 -9.66 -19.03 0.56
CA VAL A 403 -8.22 -18.88 0.31
C VAL A 403 -7.73 -20.07 -0.54
N PRO A 404 -6.69 -19.91 -1.37
CA PRO A 404 -6.23 -20.98 -2.24
C PRO A 404 -5.43 -22.05 -1.48
N TRP A 405 -5.74 -23.33 -1.67
CA TRP A 405 -4.98 -24.41 -1.04
C TRP A 405 -4.79 -25.59 -1.99
N PHE A 406 -4.07 -26.62 -1.55
CA PHE A 406 -3.87 -27.85 -2.30
C PHE A 406 -4.04 -29.06 -1.40
N ASP A 407 -4.86 -30.02 -1.83
CA ASP A 407 -4.89 -31.38 -1.26
C ASP A 407 -4.04 -32.29 -2.16
N GLY A 408 -2.74 -32.31 -1.87
CA GLY A 408 -1.74 -32.89 -2.76
C GLY A 408 -1.51 -32.01 -4.01
N VAL A 409 -1.85 -32.54 -5.18
CA VAL A 409 -1.73 -31.82 -6.48
C VAL A 409 -3.05 -31.20 -6.96
N THR A 410 -4.12 -31.36 -6.18
CA THR A 410 -5.44 -30.86 -6.55
C THR A 410 -5.68 -29.52 -5.87
N PRO A 411 -5.95 -28.43 -6.63
CA PRO A 411 -6.28 -27.15 -6.04
C PRO A 411 -7.62 -27.22 -5.29
N THR A 412 -7.68 -26.62 -4.10
CA THR A 412 -8.85 -26.46 -3.25
C THR A 412 -8.98 -25.01 -2.79
N ASP A 413 -10.13 -24.65 -2.23
CA ASP A 413 -10.49 -23.29 -1.83
C ASP A 413 -11.21 -23.27 -0.45
N PRO A 414 -10.54 -23.71 0.63
CA PRO A 414 -11.14 -23.75 1.95
C PRO A 414 -11.63 -22.37 2.41
N ARG A 415 -12.73 -22.36 3.16
CA ARG A 415 -13.30 -21.15 3.75
C ARG A 415 -12.49 -20.70 4.96
N ILE A 416 -12.24 -19.41 5.08
CA ILE A 416 -11.47 -18.82 6.19
C ILE A 416 -12.04 -19.28 7.55
N GLY A 417 -11.16 -19.60 8.50
CA GLY A 417 -11.54 -20.00 9.87
C GLY A 417 -12.09 -21.42 10.00
N THR A 418 -12.26 -22.17 8.91
CA THR A 418 -12.61 -23.60 8.98
C THR A 418 -11.39 -24.47 9.29
N ALA A 419 -11.61 -25.70 9.79
CA ALA A 419 -10.53 -26.61 10.20
C ALA A 419 -9.57 -27.01 9.06
N GLN A 420 -10.01 -26.91 7.80
CA GLN A 420 -9.22 -27.19 6.61
C GLN A 420 -8.50 -25.95 6.06
N SER A 421 -8.81 -24.77 6.60
CA SER A 421 -8.22 -23.52 6.14
C SER A 421 -6.83 -23.30 6.75
N PRO A 422 -5.83 -22.93 5.94
CA PRO A 422 -4.55 -22.44 6.45
C PRO A 422 -4.67 -21.03 7.07
N THR A 423 -5.76 -20.33 6.79
CA THR A 423 -6.02 -18.95 7.22
C THR A 423 -7.07 -18.93 8.31
N THR A 424 -6.73 -18.35 9.45
CA THR A 424 -7.65 -18.13 10.57
C THR A 424 -8.48 -16.86 10.38
N GLY A 425 -9.43 -16.64 11.28
CA GLY A 425 -10.18 -15.38 11.34
C GLY A 425 -11.61 -15.51 10.84
N ILE A 426 -12.12 -14.45 10.21
CA ILE A 426 -13.54 -14.29 9.90
C ILE A 426 -13.86 -14.52 8.43
N GLU A 427 -15.10 -14.94 8.18
CA GLU A 427 -15.68 -14.88 6.84
C GLU A 427 -16.46 -13.57 6.64
N PHE A 428 -16.38 -13.05 5.41
CA PHE A 428 -16.96 -11.76 5.02
C PHE A 428 -17.51 -11.83 3.59
N ARG A 429 -18.09 -10.73 3.11
CA ARG A 429 -18.76 -10.64 1.80
C ARG A 429 -18.58 -9.26 1.21
N GLY A 430 -18.78 -9.12 -0.09
CA GLY A 430 -18.47 -7.90 -0.83
C GLY A 430 -19.20 -7.83 -2.15
N ASN A 431 -18.93 -6.80 -2.93
CA ASN A 431 -19.50 -6.52 -4.24
C ASN A 431 -18.66 -5.53 -5.07
N ALA A 432 -17.55 -5.01 -4.52
CA ALA A 432 -16.54 -4.28 -5.28
C ALA A 432 -15.26 -4.16 -4.45
N ALA A 433 -14.27 -4.99 -4.75
CA ALA A 433 -13.00 -5.01 -4.03
C ALA A 433 -12.22 -3.70 -4.12
N ILE A 434 -11.69 -3.23 -3.00
CA ILE A 434 -10.81 -2.07 -2.93
C ILE A 434 -9.56 -2.40 -2.13
N CYS A 435 -8.42 -2.24 -2.81
CA CYS A 435 -7.11 -2.43 -2.24
C CYS A 435 -6.83 -1.29 -1.25
N GLY A 436 -6.18 -1.59 -0.13
CA GLY A 436 -5.91 -0.63 0.92
C GLY A 436 -4.43 -0.43 1.17
N VAL A 437 -4.04 -0.49 2.44
CA VAL A 437 -2.75 0.04 2.90
C VAL A 437 -2.05 -0.91 3.87
N TYR A 438 -0.74 -1.06 3.67
CA TYR A 438 0.16 -1.75 4.59
C TYR A 438 0.57 -0.82 5.72
N ILE A 439 0.30 -1.21 6.96
CA ILE A 439 0.51 -0.38 8.13
C ILE A 439 1.97 -0.45 8.56
N GLN A 440 2.62 0.71 8.63
CA GLN A 440 3.98 0.85 9.15
C GLN A 440 4.01 1.62 10.46
N GLY A 441 4.83 1.13 11.40
CA GLY A 441 5.01 1.74 12.70
C GLY A 441 3.80 1.57 13.62
N ASP A 442 3.90 2.19 14.80
CA ASP A 442 3.02 1.88 15.92
C ASP A 442 1.95 2.96 16.16
N ALA A 443 1.75 3.90 15.23
CA ALA A 443 0.79 4.98 15.37
C ALA A 443 -0.66 4.47 15.53
N LEU A 444 -1.00 3.34 14.89
CA LEU A 444 -2.26 2.63 15.08
C LEU A 444 -2.17 1.51 16.13
N GLY A 445 -1.20 1.60 17.05
CA GLY A 445 -0.85 0.54 17.99
C GLY A 445 0.13 -0.46 17.38
N SER A 446 1.04 -0.98 18.21
CA SER A 446 2.10 -1.90 17.77
C SER A 446 1.55 -3.24 17.27
N SER A 447 0.34 -3.62 17.68
CA SER A 447 -0.36 -4.80 17.16
C SER A 447 -0.91 -4.64 15.74
N MET A 448 -0.90 -3.43 15.18
CA MET A 448 -1.28 -3.16 13.78
C MET A 448 -0.08 -3.04 12.84
N ASN A 449 1.12 -2.80 13.36
CA ASN A 449 2.34 -2.73 12.55
C ASN A 449 2.54 -4.02 11.75
N GLY A 450 2.76 -3.90 10.44
CA GLY A 450 2.93 -5.04 9.52
C GLY A 450 1.63 -5.69 9.04
N LYS A 451 0.46 -5.19 9.46
CA LYS A 451 -0.84 -5.65 8.97
C LYS A 451 -1.31 -4.88 7.75
N TYR A 452 -2.30 -5.42 7.05
CA TYR A 452 -2.81 -4.85 5.81
C TYR A 452 -4.30 -4.57 5.87
N PHE A 453 -4.68 -3.31 5.67
CA PHE A 453 -6.07 -2.90 5.59
C PHE A 453 -6.57 -3.06 4.16
N PHE A 454 -7.77 -3.58 3.99
CA PHE A 454 -8.48 -3.64 2.72
C PHE A 454 -9.98 -3.48 2.94
N THR A 455 -10.72 -3.15 1.88
CA THR A 455 -12.12 -2.76 1.99
C THR A 455 -12.93 -3.20 0.77
N ASP A 456 -14.23 -2.97 0.84
CA ASP A 456 -15.18 -3.19 -0.24
C ASP A 456 -16.04 -1.95 -0.40
N TYR A 457 -16.10 -1.42 -1.61
CA TYR A 457 -16.77 -0.15 -1.90
C TYR A 457 -18.29 -0.23 -1.67
N VAL A 458 -18.93 -1.37 -1.92
CA VAL A 458 -20.39 -1.51 -1.82
C VAL A 458 -20.83 -1.87 -0.41
N ARG A 459 -19.99 -2.60 0.35
CA ARG A 459 -20.30 -3.04 1.71
C ARG A 459 -19.70 -2.15 2.79
N ASP A 460 -18.74 -1.29 2.46
CA ASP A 460 -18.23 -0.23 3.34
C ASP A 460 -17.64 -0.73 4.66
N TRP A 461 -17.11 -1.96 4.71
CA TRP A 461 -16.35 -2.48 5.85
C TRP A 461 -14.85 -2.27 5.64
N ILE A 462 -14.05 -2.33 6.71
CA ILE A 462 -12.59 -2.43 6.63
C ILE A 462 -12.17 -3.70 7.35
N ASN A 463 -11.43 -4.57 6.67
CA ASN A 463 -10.84 -5.77 7.24
C ASN A 463 -9.33 -5.64 7.26
N VAL A 464 -8.71 -6.47 8.10
CA VAL A 464 -7.27 -6.50 8.33
C VAL A 464 -6.76 -7.89 8.02
N ALA A 465 -5.86 -8.00 7.06
CA ALA A 465 -5.09 -9.19 6.80
C ALA A 465 -3.78 -9.16 7.60
N THR A 466 -3.43 -10.28 8.21
CA THR A 466 -2.10 -10.54 8.74
C THR A 466 -1.40 -11.47 7.76
N PHE A 467 -0.19 -11.10 7.33
CA PHE A 467 0.60 -11.97 6.45
C PHE A 467 1.48 -12.91 7.25
N THR A 468 1.92 -13.99 6.63
CA THR A 468 2.99 -14.84 7.15
C THR A 468 4.33 -14.09 7.18
N ASP A 469 5.32 -14.64 7.87
CA ASP A 469 6.67 -14.08 8.06
C ASP A 469 7.53 -13.95 6.79
N GLY A 470 6.92 -13.94 5.61
CA GLY A 470 7.59 -13.80 4.30
C GLY A 470 8.13 -15.11 3.72
N THR A 471 7.97 -16.25 4.40
CA THR A 471 8.34 -17.57 3.83
C THR A 471 7.41 -18.00 2.70
N MET A 472 6.13 -17.63 2.80
CA MET A 472 5.14 -17.64 1.73
C MET A 472 4.50 -16.24 1.71
N ASN A 473 4.19 -15.70 0.54
CA ASN A 473 3.43 -14.45 0.44
C ASN A 473 1.94 -14.77 0.65
N TRP A 474 1.58 -15.02 1.91
CA TRP A 474 0.32 -15.65 2.31
C TRP A 474 -0.42 -14.86 3.40
N ILE A 475 -1.75 -14.94 3.42
CA ILE A 475 -2.59 -14.35 4.48
C ILE A 475 -2.82 -15.40 5.60
N SER A 476 -2.20 -15.22 6.76
CA SER A 476 -2.34 -16.12 7.90
C SER A 476 -3.63 -15.91 8.68
N ASP A 477 -4.14 -14.68 8.74
CA ASP A 477 -5.38 -14.33 9.45
C ASP A 477 -6.11 -13.18 8.75
N VAL A 478 -7.45 -13.19 8.80
CA VAL A 478 -8.28 -12.04 8.44
C VAL A 478 -9.23 -11.68 9.59
N SER A 479 -9.17 -10.43 10.04
CA SER A 479 -10.03 -9.91 11.12
C SER A 479 -10.84 -8.69 10.66
N SER A 480 -11.97 -8.44 11.31
CA SER A 480 -12.78 -7.23 11.07
C SER A 480 -12.20 -6.06 11.83
N PHE A 481 -12.07 -4.90 11.17
CA PHE A 481 -11.74 -3.64 11.83
C PHE A 481 -12.95 -2.71 11.86
N ALA A 482 -13.52 -2.36 10.71
CA ALA A 482 -14.73 -1.57 10.62
C ALA A 482 -15.89 -2.41 10.06
N PRO A 483 -17.09 -2.36 10.66
CA PRO A 483 -18.21 -3.18 10.20
C PRO A 483 -18.82 -2.65 8.90
N ILE A 484 -19.71 -3.44 8.30
CA ILE A 484 -20.50 -3.07 7.11
C ILE A 484 -21.20 -1.70 7.33
N ASN A 485 -21.24 -0.89 6.27
CA ASN A 485 -21.80 0.48 6.24
C ASN A 485 -21.02 1.49 7.10
N PHE A 486 -19.74 1.27 7.35
CA PHE A 486 -18.89 2.24 8.04
C PHE A 486 -18.45 3.37 7.10
N GLY A 487 -17.73 3.01 6.03
CA GLY A 487 -16.91 3.93 5.24
C GLY A 487 -17.65 4.94 4.35
N SER A 488 -18.89 4.62 3.95
CA SER A 488 -19.71 5.40 3.03
C SER A 488 -19.01 5.72 1.69
N GLY A 489 -18.67 4.69 0.93
CA GLY A 489 -18.03 4.75 -0.38
C GLY A 489 -16.52 4.94 -0.30
N ILE A 490 -15.82 4.04 0.40
CA ILE A 490 -14.34 4.06 0.42
C ILE A 490 -13.81 3.60 -0.93
N VAL A 491 -13.05 4.47 -1.59
CA VAL A 491 -12.40 4.19 -2.89
C VAL A 491 -10.88 4.31 -2.83
N HIS A 492 -10.32 4.80 -1.72
CA HIS A 492 -8.87 4.91 -1.52
C HIS A 492 -8.53 5.06 -0.04
N MET A 493 -7.41 4.46 0.38
CA MET A 493 -6.83 4.59 1.71
C MET A 493 -5.32 4.79 1.60
N MET A 494 -4.73 5.63 2.44
CA MET A 494 -3.27 5.83 2.51
C MET A 494 -2.84 6.21 3.92
N GLN A 495 -1.71 5.68 4.37
CA GLN A 495 -1.10 6.08 5.64
C GLN A 495 -0.31 7.39 5.43
N ASN A 496 -0.51 8.36 6.32
CA ASN A 496 0.22 9.63 6.26
C ASN A 496 1.55 9.50 7.03
N PRO A 497 2.71 9.74 6.41
CA PRO A 497 3.99 9.67 7.11
C PRO A 497 4.17 10.72 8.21
N LEU A 498 3.39 11.81 8.21
CA LEU A 498 3.48 12.86 9.22
C LEU A 498 3.01 12.40 10.61
N ASP A 499 1.89 11.68 10.68
CA ASP A 499 1.25 11.26 11.94
C ASP A 499 1.11 9.74 12.08
N GLY A 500 1.42 8.97 11.03
CA GLY A 500 1.32 7.51 10.99
C GLY A 500 -0.12 6.98 10.94
N PHE A 501 -1.13 7.85 10.82
CA PHE A 501 -2.54 7.42 10.76
C PHE A 501 -2.99 7.09 9.34
N VAL A 502 -4.07 6.32 9.23
CA VAL A 502 -4.67 5.95 7.93
C VAL A 502 -5.76 6.94 7.56
N TYR A 503 -5.60 7.55 6.38
CA TYR A 503 -6.55 8.47 5.77
C TYR A 503 -7.34 7.71 4.72
N TYR A 504 -8.64 7.93 4.65
CA TYR A 504 -9.50 7.29 3.67
C TYR A 504 -10.49 8.28 3.06
N VAL A 505 -10.81 8.03 1.79
CA VAL A 505 -11.74 8.84 1.02
C VAL A 505 -13.17 8.38 1.28
N ASN A 506 -14.07 9.35 1.43
CA ASN A 506 -15.51 9.13 1.42
C ASN A 506 -16.10 9.83 0.18
N ILE A 507 -16.33 9.05 -0.87
CA ILE A 507 -16.75 9.61 -2.17
C ILE A 507 -18.16 10.20 -2.14
N PHE A 508 -19.08 9.63 -1.34
CA PHE A 508 -20.47 10.10 -1.29
C PHE A 508 -20.64 11.42 -0.54
N GLN A 509 -19.74 11.73 0.39
CA GLN A 509 -19.78 12.96 1.19
C GLN A 509 -18.77 14.00 0.74
N GLY A 510 -17.91 13.69 -0.24
CA GLY A 510 -16.94 14.64 -0.76
C GLY A 510 -15.90 15.04 0.29
N ARG A 511 -15.48 14.10 1.13
CA ARG A 511 -14.57 14.36 2.26
C ARG A 511 -13.47 13.33 2.41
N LEU A 512 -12.41 13.74 3.09
CA LEU A 512 -11.32 12.91 3.56
C LEU A 512 -11.44 12.76 5.08
N ASP A 513 -11.46 11.52 5.54
CA ASP A 513 -11.48 11.16 6.95
C ASP A 513 -10.13 10.50 7.32
N LYS A 514 -9.79 10.48 8.61
CA LYS A 514 -8.67 9.68 9.12
C LYS A 514 -9.08 8.83 10.32
N ILE A 515 -8.51 7.63 10.39
CA ILE A 515 -8.64 6.71 11.52
C ILE A 515 -7.51 7.04 12.50
N ILE A 516 -7.89 7.50 13.69
CA ILE A 516 -6.95 7.76 14.79
C ILE A 516 -7.04 6.64 15.83
N PHE A 517 -5.96 6.48 16.58
CA PHE A 517 -5.84 5.55 17.68
C PHE A 517 -5.48 6.28 18.97
N GLU A 518 -6.34 6.13 19.98
CA GLU A 518 -6.20 6.62 21.35
C GLU A 518 -6.12 5.39 22.29
N GLY A 519 -5.04 4.64 22.13
CA GLY A 519 -4.78 3.40 22.87
C GLY A 519 -4.10 3.61 24.23
N PRO A 520 -3.41 2.56 24.73
CA PRO A 520 -2.60 2.67 25.92
C PRO A 520 -1.61 3.85 25.82
N THR A 521 -1.33 4.50 26.95
CA THR A 521 -0.41 5.63 27.03
C THR A 521 0.57 5.39 28.18
N TRP A 522 1.87 5.60 27.93
CA TRP A 522 2.87 5.53 29.00
C TRP A 522 2.72 6.71 29.96
N THR A 523 2.61 6.41 31.26
CA THR A 523 2.66 7.40 32.34
C THR A 523 4.09 7.63 32.79
N ASN A 524 4.84 6.53 32.94
CA ASN A 524 6.30 6.53 33.05
C ASN A 524 6.83 5.66 31.91
N GLU A 525 7.26 6.30 30.83
CA GLU A 525 7.72 5.63 29.61
C GLU A 525 9.05 4.90 29.85
N PRO A 526 9.26 3.74 29.23
CA PRO A 526 10.56 3.07 29.19
C PRO A 526 11.67 4.01 28.72
N ILE A 527 12.60 4.29 29.62
CA ILE A 527 13.82 5.07 29.38
C ILE A 527 15.04 4.22 29.70
N GLY A 528 16.10 4.39 28.90
CA GLY A 528 17.36 3.72 29.16
C GLY A 528 17.97 4.18 30.48
N MET A 529 18.78 3.32 31.09
CA MET A 529 19.52 3.63 32.30
C MET A 529 20.98 3.22 32.13
N ILE A 530 21.88 4.11 32.56
CA ILE A 530 23.32 3.88 32.57
C ILE A 530 23.77 4.04 34.02
N LEU A 531 24.51 3.06 34.52
CA LEU A 531 25.05 3.04 35.87
C LEU A 531 26.54 2.72 35.79
N GLU A 532 27.33 3.39 36.61
CA GLU A 532 28.70 2.96 36.84
C GLU A 532 28.71 1.69 37.71
N CYS A 533 29.63 0.81 37.39
CA CYS A 533 29.84 -0.48 38.06
C CYS A 533 30.18 -0.35 39.56
N ASP A 534 30.67 0.80 40.04
CA ASP A 534 30.96 1.05 41.45
C ASP A 534 29.84 1.81 42.20
N ASP A 535 28.87 2.37 41.47
CA ASP A 535 27.69 3.04 42.03
C ASP A 535 26.61 2.05 42.47
N VAL A 536 26.72 0.77 42.10
CA VAL A 536 25.72 -0.26 42.37
C VAL A 536 26.32 -1.51 42.98
N THR A 537 25.79 -1.94 44.13
CA THR A 537 26.29 -3.11 44.85
C THR A 537 25.70 -4.44 44.38
N ASP A 538 24.57 -4.41 43.68
CA ASP A 538 23.87 -5.58 43.16
C ASP A 538 23.18 -5.23 41.83
N PHE A 539 23.80 -5.64 40.72
CA PHE A 539 23.33 -5.33 39.38
C PHE A 539 22.01 -6.01 39.05
N ASP A 540 21.77 -7.22 39.56
CA ASP A 540 20.54 -7.96 39.30
C ASP A 540 19.34 -7.25 39.96
N VAL A 541 19.52 -6.72 41.18
CA VAL A 541 18.49 -5.94 41.87
C VAL A 541 18.23 -4.61 41.18
N ALA A 542 19.28 -3.90 40.75
CA ALA A 542 19.13 -2.65 40.02
C ALA A 542 18.42 -2.87 38.68
N PHE A 543 18.80 -3.93 37.97
CA PHE A 543 18.20 -4.33 36.71
C PHE A 543 16.72 -4.72 36.88
N ALA A 544 16.39 -5.55 37.87
CA ALA A 544 15.00 -5.92 38.18
C ALA A 544 14.15 -4.69 38.56
N SER A 545 14.70 -3.77 39.36
CA SER A 545 14.01 -2.54 39.74
C SER A 545 13.74 -1.63 38.53
N TRP A 546 14.66 -1.59 37.57
CA TRP A 546 14.48 -0.86 36.32
C TRP A 546 13.38 -1.48 35.45
N LEU A 547 13.35 -2.81 35.30
CA LEU A 547 12.29 -3.51 34.57
C LEU A 547 10.89 -3.19 35.12
N ASP A 548 10.77 -3.05 36.45
CA ASP A 548 9.50 -2.78 37.15
C ASP A 548 9.17 -1.28 37.29
N SER A 549 10.04 -0.39 36.79
CA SER A 549 9.92 1.06 37.04
C SER A 549 8.87 1.77 36.17
N PHE A 550 8.39 1.12 35.10
CA PHE A 550 7.53 1.75 34.09
C PHE A 550 6.04 1.55 34.38
N SER A 551 5.21 2.48 33.91
CA SER A 551 3.77 2.45 34.14
C SER A 551 3.00 3.10 33.00
N GLY A 552 1.73 2.73 32.83
CA GLY A 552 0.87 3.26 31.78
C GLY A 552 -0.59 3.30 32.19
N THR A 553 -1.38 4.03 31.41
CA THR A 553 -2.85 4.05 31.50
C THR A 553 -3.45 3.45 30.23
N VAL A 554 -4.67 2.95 30.36
CA VAL A 554 -5.44 2.39 29.26
C VAL A 554 -6.86 2.94 29.30
N SER A 555 -7.48 3.07 28.13
CA SER A 555 -8.88 3.48 28.00
C SER A 555 -9.84 2.29 28.20
N CYS A 556 -9.35 1.05 28.03
CA CYS A 556 -10.13 -0.17 28.15
C CYS A 556 -9.54 -1.13 29.20
N GLY A 557 -10.24 -1.32 30.32
CA GLY A 557 -9.89 -2.36 31.29
C GLY A 557 -8.62 -2.06 32.10
N VAL A 558 -7.77 -3.08 32.31
CA VAL A 558 -6.56 -2.98 33.13
C VAL A 558 -5.30 -2.86 32.27
N ALA A 559 -4.43 -1.91 32.64
CA ALA A 559 -3.11 -1.77 32.03
C ALA A 559 -2.20 -2.94 32.43
N THR A 560 -1.66 -3.66 31.45
CA THR A 560 -0.71 -4.75 31.65
C THR A 560 0.61 -4.40 30.97
N ILE A 561 1.73 -4.54 31.69
CA ILE A 561 3.08 -4.33 31.15
C ILE A 561 3.82 -5.65 31.13
N THR A 562 4.45 -5.96 29.99
CA THR A 562 5.33 -7.12 29.81
C THR A 562 6.64 -6.67 29.15
N ASN A 563 7.67 -7.52 29.19
CA ASN A 563 8.93 -7.27 28.52
C ASN A 563 9.56 -8.57 28.00
N ASN A 564 10.50 -8.46 27.07
CA ASN A 564 11.20 -9.59 26.46
C ASN A 564 12.60 -9.85 27.04
N SER A 565 12.91 -9.35 28.24
CA SER A 565 14.25 -9.50 28.84
C SER A 565 14.64 -10.98 28.94
N SER A 566 15.89 -11.24 28.55
CA SER A 566 16.61 -12.50 28.66
C SER A 566 17.66 -12.49 29.78
N GLY A 567 17.89 -11.33 30.40
CA GLY A 567 18.86 -11.08 31.45
C GLY A 567 20.07 -10.28 30.97
N LEU A 568 20.73 -9.60 31.91
CA LEU A 568 21.87 -8.74 31.64
C LEU A 568 23.06 -9.56 31.10
N SER A 569 23.59 -9.17 29.95
CA SER A 569 24.79 -9.81 29.40
C SER A 569 26.03 -9.40 30.20
N ALA A 570 26.93 -10.34 30.47
CA ALA A 570 28.22 -10.05 31.11
C ALA A 570 29.26 -9.63 30.04
N MET A 571 29.90 -8.48 30.25
CA MET A 571 31.00 -7.98 29.42
C MET A 571 32.34 -8.09 30.19
N CYS A 572 33.32 -7.19 29.95
CA CYS A 572 34.59 -7.23 30.66
C CYS A 572 34.45 -6.64 32.08
N GLY A 573 35.01 -7.31 33.08
CA GLY A 573 34.77 -6.91 34.47
C GLY A 573 33.29 -7.06 34.86
N ASN A 574 32.82 -6.19 35.74
CA ASN A 574 31.46 -6.09 36.24
C ASN A 574 30.58 -5.18 35.35
N THR A 575 30.79 -5.20 34.03
CA THR A 575 30.00 -4.42 33.07
C THR A 575 28.98 -5.29 32.35
N GLY A 576 27.93 -4.68 31.82
CA GLY A 576 26.86 -5.41 31.15
C GLY A 576 25.89 -4.53 30.38
N LEU A 577 25.18 -5.14 29.42
CA LEU A 577 24.25 -4.45 28.55
C LEU A 577 23.06 -5.34 28.22
N GLU A 578 21.84 -4.79 28.29
CA GLU A 578 20.67 -5.41 27.69
C GLU A 578 19.74 -4.35 27.10
N THR A 579 19.27 -4.60 25.87
CA THR A 579 18.18 -3.82 25.26
C THR A 579 16.89 -4.61 25.40
N VAL A 580 15.88 -4.00 26.01
CA VAL A 580 14.61 -4.63 26.36
C VAL A 580 13.48 -3.89 25.65
N THR A 581 12.59 -4.65 25.01
CA THR A 581 11.34 -4.18 24.44
C THR A 581 10.23 -4.37 25.49
N PHE A 582 9.63 -3.26 25.92
CA PHE A 582 8.49 -3.24 26.82
C PHE A 582 7.20 -3.13 26.01
N THR A 583 6.16 -3.86 26.42
CA THR A 583 4.84 -3.85 25.82
C THR A 583 3.80 -3.44 26.86
N LEU A 584 3.08 -2.34 26.61
CA LEU A 584 1.91 -1.92 27.37
C LEU A 584 0.65 -2.32 26.61
N SER A 585 -0.21 -3.11 27.24
CA SER A 585 -1.44 -3.63 26.64
C SER A 585 -2.68 -3.31 27.48
N ASP A 586 -3.84 -3.27 26.81
CA ASP A 586 -5.16 -3.16 27.42
C ASP A 586 -6.02 -4.42 27.23
N ASP A 587 -7.18 -4.49 27.91
CA ASP A 587 -8.09 -5.66 27.83
C ASP A 587 -8.81 -5.76 26.47
N CYS A 588 -8.77 -4.70 25.66
CA CYS A 588 -9.32 -4.66 24.31
C CYS A 588 -8.34 -5.17 23.25
N GLY A 589 -7.13 -5.57 23.64
CA GLY A 589 -6.09 -6.09 22.74
C GLY A 589 -5.26 -5.00 22.06
N ASN A 590 -5.43 -3.74 22.46
CA ASN A 590 -4.60 -2.63 22.00
C ASN A 590 -3.26 -2.66 22.71
N GLN A 591 -2.18 -2.41 21.97
CA GLN A 591 -0.83 -2.50 22.49
C GLN A 591 0.05 -1.39 21.92
N ILE A 592 1.01 -0.92 22.72
CA ILE A 592 2.12 -0.10 22.27
C ILE A 592 3.43 -0.67 22.81
N THR A 593 4.53 -0.46 22.09
CA THR A 593 5.86 -0.96 22.45
C THR A 593 6.87 0.17 22.59
N LYS A 594 7.88 -0.04 23.42
CA LYS A 594 9.02 0.87 23.55
C LYS A 594 10.29 0.08 23.89
N GLU A 595 11.37 0.37 23.18
CA GLU A 595 12.69 -0.16 23.52
C GLU A 595 13.42 0.77 24.48
N ALA A 596 14.11 0.19 25.45
CA ALA A 596 15.02 0.88 26.34
C ALA A 596 16.23 0.00 26.66
N THR A 597 17.38 0.61 26.87
CA THR A 597 18.64 -0.10 27.10
C THR A 597 19.15 0.17 28.51
N PHE A 598 19.52 -0.90 29.21
CA PHE A 598 20.18 -0.84 30.50
C PHE A 598 21.67 -1.15 30.31
N THR A 599 22.53 -0.27 30.81
CA THR A 599 23.99 -0.38 30.68
C THR A 599 24.65 -0.26 32.05
N ILE A 600 25.53 -1.20 32.38
CA ILE A 600 26.56 -1.04 33.41
C ILE A 600 27.86 -0.76 32.68
N GLU A 601 28.43 0.42 32.89
CA GLU A 601 29.71 0.83 32.32
C GLU A 601 30.80 0.93 33.39
N ASP A 602 32.05 0.97 32.92
CA ASP A 602 33.24 1.19 33.72
C ASP A 602 34.06 2.31 33.08
N THR A 603 33.99 3.50 33.66
CA THR A 603 34.76 4.67 33.20
C THR A 603 35.93 5.02 34.12
N ILE A 604 36.14 4.26 35.21
CA ILE A 604 37.11 4.59 36.24
C ILE A 604 38.41 3.83 36.00
N ASN A 605 39.50 4.57 35.77
CA ASN A 605 40.80 3.95 35.55
C ASN A 605 41.27 3.15 36.80
N PRO A 606 41.96 2.00 36.60
CA PRO A 606 42.65 1.30 37.68
C PRO A 606 43.65 2.20 38.41
N THR A 607 43.85 1.91 39.69
CA THR A 607 44.81 2.63 40.55
C THR A 607 45.92 1.69 41.02
N PHE A 608 47.16 2.15 41.02
CA PHE A 608 48.28 1.38 41.60
C PHE A 608 48.15 1.34 43.12
N ASN A 609 48.40 0.17 43.70
CA ASN A 609 48.31 -0.03 45.15
C ASN A 609 49.57 0.46 45.87
N GLU A 610 50.72 0.38 45.21
CA GLU A 610 52.01 0.83 45.70
C GLU A 610 52.37 2.22 45.14
N ALA A 611 53.34 2.87 45.80
CA ALA A 611 53.92 4.10 45.27
C ALA A 611 54.70 3.80 44.00
N LEU A 612 54.45 4.58 42.94
CA LEU A 612 55.17 4.40 41.68
C LEU A 612 56.67 4.73 41.87
N PRO A 613 57.58 3.86 41.40
CA PRO A 613 59.01 4.09 41.55
C PRO A 613 59.43 5.36 40.82
N GLY A 614 60.17 6.22 41.52
CA GLY A 614 60.78 7.40 40.93
C GLY A 614 62.10 7.06 40.25
N ASN A 615 62.56 7.95 39.37
CA ASN A 615 63.90 7.83 38.80
C ASN A 615 64.96 7.82 39.90
N THR A 616 65.88 6.86 39.85
CA THR A 616 67.02 6.76 40.77
C THR A 616 68.33 6.63 40.00
N THR A 617 69.43 6.95 40.67
CA THR A 617 70.79 6.76 40.14
C THR A 617 71.57 5.94 41.13
N VAL A 618 72.15 4.85 40.65
CA VAL A 618 72.85 3.85 41.46
C VAL A 618 74.14 3.46 40.74
N ASP A 619 75.12 2.98 41.51
CA ASP A 619 76.33 2.40 40.95
C ASP A 619 76.01 1.10 40.20
N CYS A 620 76.84 0.74 39.21
CA CYS A 620 76.57 -0.36 38.28
C CYS A 620 76.40 -1.74 38.95
N ASP A 621 76.92 -1.91 40.17
CA ASP A 621 76.82 -3.12 40.99
C ASP A 621 75.70 -3.05 42.06
N SER A 622 74.92 -1.96 42.07
CA SER A 622 73.92 -1.65 43.11
C SER A 622 72.53 -1.34 42.52
N ILE A 623 72.19 -1.94 41.37
CA ILE A 623 70.88 -1.79 40.74
C ILE A 623 69.79 -2.38 41.65
N PRO A 624 68.78 -1.58 42.06
CA PRO A 624 67.67 -2.08 42.87
C PRO A 624 66.94 -3.21 42.16
N VAL A 625 66.46 -4.17 42.94
CA VAL A 625 65.54 -5.18 42.41
C VAL A 625 64.27 -4.48 41.93
N GLU A 626 63.74 -4.93 40.79
CA GLU A 626 62.47 -4.46 40.24
C GLU A 626 61.36 -4.50 41.30
N GLU A 627 60.63 -3.40 41.45
CA GLU A 627 59.48 -3.34 42.34
C GLU A 627 58.31 -4.08 41.70
N THR A 628 57.74 -5.06 42.40
CA THR A 628 56.47 -5.67 41.99
C THR A 628 55.33 -4.71 42.30
N LEU A 629 54.72 -4.15 41.26
CA LEU A 629 53.52 -3.33 41.36
C LEU A 629 52.27 -4.18 41.18
N THR A 630 51.23 -3.84 41.92
CA THR A 630 49.87 -4.31 41.74
C THR A 630 48.95 -3.12 41.52
N ALA A 631 47.81 -3.35 40.89
CA ALA A 631 46.77 -2.36 40.72
C ALA A 631 45.44 -2.92 41.20
N SER A 632 44.56 -2.04 41.62
CA SER A 632 43.17 -2.34 41.94
C SER A 632 42.28 -1.57 40.98
N ASP A 633 41.22 -2.25 40.56
CA ASP A 633 40.15 -1.70 39.77
C ASP A 633 38.86 -2.08 40.50
N THR A 634 37.98 -1.10 40.71
CA THR A 634 36.73 -1.30 41.44
C THR A 634 35.77 -2.19 40.65
N CYS A 635 35.89 -2.19 39.32
CA CYS A 635 34.95 -2.79 38.40
C CYS A 635 35.49 -4.01 37.69
N GLY A 636 36.73 -4.39 37.95
CA GLY A 636 37.37 -5.48 37.24
C GLY A 636 38.66 -5.95 37.87
N THR A 637 39.44 -6.67 37.06
CA THR A 637 40.80 -7.08 37.45
C THR A 637 41.78 -6.15 36.75
N ALA A 638 42.52 -5.38 37.53
CA ALA A 638 43.63 -4.60 37.00
C ALA A 638 44.84 -5.50 36.72
N ILE A 639 45.43 -5.37 35.53
CA ILE A 639 46.66 -6.09 35.16
C ILE A 639 47.77 -5.07 35.02
N VAL A 640 48.83 -5.24 35.82
CA VAL A 640 50.06 -4.47 35.68
C VAL A 640 51.00 -5.23 34.74
N THR A 641 51.50 -4.54 33.71
CA THR A 641 52.54 -5.06 32.81
C THR A 641 53.82 -4.26 33.03
N PHE A 642 54.94 -4.96 33.08
CA PHE A 642 56.27 -4.38 33.22
C PHE A 642 57.09 -4.63 31.95
N GLU A 643 57.72 -3.57 31.46
CA GLU A 643 58.67 -3.65 30.35
C GLU A 643 59.96 -2.93 30.73
N GLU A 644 61.09 -3.64 30.63
CA GLU A 644 62.41 -3.07 30.84
C GLU A 644 63.14 -2.89 29.51
N THR A 645 63.77 -1.73 29.33
CA THR A 645 64.74 -1.52 28.25
C THR A 645 66.09 -1.12 28.83
N THR A 646 67.14 -1.86 28.47
CA THR A 646 68.50 -1.60 28.94
C THR A 646 69.35 -1.01 27.81
N SER A 647 70.12 0.02 28.13
CA SER A 647 71.11 0.60 27.22
C SER A 647 72.49 0.56 27.88
N SER A 648 73.47 -0.04 27.21
CA SER A 648 74.81 -0.17 27.77
C SER A 648 75.53 1.18 27.77
N GLY A 649 76.01 1.60 28.95
CA GLY A 649 76.98 2.69 29.08
C GLY A 649 78.32 2.33 28.44
N SER A 650 79.05 3.34 27.98
CA SER A 650 80.33 3.22 27.26
C SER A 650 81.50 2.75 28.12
#